data_AF-A0A921HX14-F1
#
_entry.id   AF-A0A921HX14-F1
#
_cell.length_a   1.000
_cell.length_b   1.000
_cell.length_c   1.000
_cell.angle_alpha   90.00
_cell.angle_beta   90.00
_cell.angle_gamma   90.00
#
_symmetry.space_group_name_H-M   'P 1'
#
loop_
_entity.id
_entity.type
_entity.pdbx_description
1 polymer ?
#
loop_
_entity_poly.entity_id
_entity_poly.type
_entity_poly.pdbx_seq_one_letter_code
_entity_poly.pdbx_strand_id
1 'polypeptide(L)'
;MKKIFCCLLFLLSGLLLTAQTIENPTFKARNGSIRNITRIERTPECTKVYIHAIFRPHWWIMEDGDSYLEDAATGKRYAQTGAEGIQLKEKIVMPDSGTTDFVLLFEPLPKETETIHLIDPNGNESNTYDISLVPSPKDKQPLKSVEGNWFADDAQGRWAYGIYDSLVIANNRLYDLKECRKKGKRLILAAQSRADGSSVTLQLTPRKDGSCLIALDGGEPQRYIRTRPDTPAVEADNGYGDDFFRSDSVCLQGYLDGYDPRLGFDSGILYLEDNIISQEYPVVVPIKPDGSFQCKFVLQHPICHNLLLNNNWISYYAEPGDTVTLYLSWEDLMARSRARDNSYPLPHTAHMGRRADLSYLATTLSKYFEYPYAKQDKAQKTLTPAQFQEELKPVVAQWQQQADSLCRLYAPSQKAASLIRNHMNLQKGRYFLDFQLMRSFYAQQDSTNQALKVQPDASYYHFLKEIPLDEPSALADLSIGIFINRFEFMSPLSAVYQDQKNMQNDEAFQALSSDERMLRLQLRFYEKKDSIINSLCATPSPLLWQVACVRNLRSTLSNVLKRRQDAEVFLSRVEKTLTHPYLRATARNLLDELCPENRPASYQLPEGKATDIFRRIIAPHAGKVLFVDFWATTCGPCRGGIQATADLRKQYRNHPEFQFVYITSETESPEKSYTDYVEKHLKGEACYRLTDTEYKYMRQLFQFNGIPHYVVVEKDGSISTEEVGTHNLADFLIRRFGD
;
A
#
# COMPACT_ATOMS: atom_id res chain seq x y z
N MET A 1 -53.90 -60.05 44.02
CA MET A 1 -53.76 -58.59 44.15
C MET A 1 -52.43 -58.17 43.54
N LYS A 2 -52.51 -57.53 42.37
CA LYS A 2 -51.91 -56.21 42.04
C LYS A 2 -50.38 -56.29 41.85
N LYS A 3 -49.90 -56.46 40.61
CA LYS A 3 -49.83 -55.47 39.51
C LYS A 3 -48.96 -54.26 39.90
N ILE A 4 -48.00 -53.97 39.00
CA ILE A 4 -47.19 -52.73 38.87
C ILE A 4 -45.91 -52.73 39.72
N PHE A 5 -44.84 -53.39 39.26
CA PHE A 5 -43.46 -52.89 39.52
C PHE A 5 -42.37 -53.44 38.57
N CYS A 6 -42.70 -54.00 37.39
CA CYS A 6 -41.70 -54.53 36.44
C CYS A 6 -41.69 -53.86 35.06
N CYS A 7 -42.44 -52.76 34.85
CA CYS A 7 -42.52 -52.10 33.53
C CYS A 7 -42.02 -50.64 33.50
N LEU A 8 -41.22 -50.19 34.47
CA LEU A 8 -40.76 -48.79 34.53
C LEU A 8 -39.23 -48.58 34.54
N LEU A 9 -38.45 -49.62 34.27
CA LEU A 9 -36.98 -49.51 34.17
C LEU A 9 -36.39 -49.95 32.83
N PHE A 10 -37.24 -50.25 31.83
CA PHE A 10 -36.83 -50.60 30.46
C PHE A 10 -37.47 -49.71 29.36
N LEU A 11 -37.92 -48.51 29.72
CA LEU A 11 -38.41 -47.49 28.78
C LEU A 11 -37.68 -46.14 28.96
N LEU A 12 -36.41 -46.21 29.35
CA LEU A 12 -35.47 -45.08 29.37
C LEU A 12 -34.13 -45.47 28.73
N SER A 13 -34.16 -46.34 27.72
CA SER A 13 -33.18 -46.29 26.64
C SER A 13 -33.71 -45.34 25.58
N GLY A 14 -33.97 -44.09 25.97
CA GLY A 14 -34.05 -43.00 25.02
C GLY A 14 -32.73 -43.00 24.25
N LEU A 15 -32.84 -42.97 22.92
CA LEU A 15 -31.73 -42.80 22.00
C LEU A 15 -30.74 -41.80 22.61
N LEU A 16 -29.57 -42.29 23.05
CA LEU A 16 -28.43 -41.42 23.28
C LEU A 16 -28.03 -40.93 21.88
N LEU A 17 -28.70 -39.87 21.43
CA LEU A 17 -28.25 -39.00 20.34
C LEU A 17 -26.89 -38.51 20.79
N THR A 18 -25.84 -39.23 20.38
CA THR A 18 -24.47 -38.89 20.73
C THR A 18 -24.11 -37.68 19.88
N ALA A 19 -24.38 -36.49 20.42
CA ALA A 19 -23.93 -35.24 19.85
C ALA A 19 -22.41 -35.33 19.69
N GLN A 20 -21.91 -35.10 18.48
CA GLN A 20 -20.48 -35.01 18.25
C GLN A 20 -20.07 -33.55 18.46
N THR A 21 -19.29 -33.32 19.51
CA THR A 21 -18.74 -32.00 19.82
C THR A 21 -17.30 -31.90 19.37
N ILE A 22 -16.98 -30.82 18.65
CA ILE A 22 -15.64 -30.45 18.24
C ILE A 22 -15.32 -29.12 18.91
N GLU A 23 -14.40 -29.13 19.88
CA GLU A 23 -13.91 -27.94 20.56
C GLU A 23 -12.74 -27.34 19.78
N ASN A 24 -12.76 -26.02 19.57
CA ASN A 24 -11.73 -25.24 18.86
C ASN A 24 -11.30 -25.89 17.53
N PRO A 25 -12.23 -26.08 16.57
CA PRO A 25 -11.93 -26.73 15.31
C PRO A 25 -10.82 -25.98 14.55
N THR A 26 -9.86 -26.72 14.00
CA THR A 26 -8.83 -26.14 13.13
C THR A 26 -9.42 -25.80 11.77
N PHE A 27 -8.90 -24.77 11.12
CA PHE A 27 -9.29 -24.37 9.77
C PHE A 27 -8.04 -24.02 8.95
N LYS A 28 -8.18 -23.95 7.62
CA LYS A 28 -7.04 -23.58 6.75
C LYS A 28 -6.90 -22.07 6.58
N ALA A 29 -8.00 -21.37 6.34
CA ALA A 29 -7.99 -19.93 6.10
C ALA A 29 -9.31 -19.27 6.49
N ARG A 30 -9.28 -17.96 6.77
CA ARG A 30 -10.47 -17.14 7.01
C ARG A 30 -10.24 -15.71 6.54
N ASN A 31 -11.28 -15.02 6.07
CA ASN A 31 -11.16 -13.63 5.59
C ASN A 31 -11.73 -12.60 6.59
N GLY A 32 -12.08 -13.03 7.80
CA GLY A 32 -12.51 -12.17 8.89
C GLY A 32 -12.16 -12.71 10.26
N SER A 33 -12.02 -11.82 11.23
CA SER A 33 -11.63 -12.16 12.61
C SER A 33 -12.62 -11.67 13.68
N ILE A 34 -13.79 -11.17 13.24
CA ILE A 34 -14.87 -10.79 14.16
C ILE A 34 -15.50 -12.04 14.75
N ARG A 35 -15.85 -13.03 13.92
CA ARG A 35 -16.48 -14.29 14.34
C ARG A 35 -15.40 -15.35 14.57
N ASN A 36 -15.26 -15.83 15.79
CA ASN A 36 -14.31 -16.90 16.13
C ASN A 36 -15.10 -18.15 16.53
N ILE A 37 -14.92 -19.25 15.81
CA ILE A 37 -15.59 -20.52 16.10
C ILE A 37 -14.93 -21.16 17.30
N THR A 38 -15.64 -21.26 18.42
CA THR A 38 -15.13 -21.90 19.64
C THR A 38 -15.51 -23.36 19.70
N ARG A 39 -16.66 -23.74 19.12
CA ARG A 39 -17.18 -25.10 19.17
C ARG A 39 -18.15 -25.39 18.03
N ILE A 40 -18.17 -26.64 17.57
CA ILE A 40 -19.22 -27.16 16.67
C ILE A 40 -19.86 -28.38 17.32
N GLU A 41 -21.18 -28.41 17.36
CA GLU A 41 -21.96 -29.55 17.85
C GLU A 41 -22.85 -30.08 16.71
N ARG A 42 -22.70 -31.37 16.40
CA ARG A 42 -23.53 -32.06 15.42
C ARG A 42 -24.55 -32.95 16.11
N THR A 43 -25.83 -32.70 15.85
CA THR A 43 -26.93 -33.60 16.21
C THR A 43 -27.72 -33.99 14.96
N PRO A 44 -28.55 -35.06 15.01
CA PRO A 44 -29.42 -35.41 13.89
C PRO A 44 -30.47 -34.35 13.54
N GLU A 45 -30.77 -33.43 14.46
CA GLU A 45 -31.76 -32.37 14.27
C GLU A 45 -31.15 -31.08 13.73
N CYS A 46 -29.92 -30.73 14.13
CA CYS A 46 -29.25 -29.51 13.70
C CYS A 46 -27.73 -29.58 13.88
N THR A 47 -27.04 -28.66 13.20
CA THR A 47 -25.63 -28.35 13.50
C THR A 47 -25.57 -27.01 14.22
N LYS A 48 -24.92 -26.95 15.38
CA LYS A 48 -24.69 -25.71 16.12
C LYS A 48 -23.25 -25.26 15.97
N VAL A 49 -23.05 -24.00 15.61
CA VAL A 49 -21.73 -23.36 15.53
C VAL A 49 -21.67 -22.26 16.58
N TYR A 50 -20.84 -22.46 17.59
CA TYR A 50 -20.65 -21.52 18.69
C TYR A 50 -19.64 -20.46 18.28
N ILE A 51 -20.04 -19.19 18.38
CA ILE A 51 -19.25 -18.04 17.98
C ILE A 51 -18.90 -17.20 19.21
N HIS A 52 -17.61 -16.95 19.38
CA HIS A 52 -17.10 -15.86 20.21
C HIS A 52 -16.80 -14.66 19.31
N ALA A 53 -17.67 -13.67 19.35
CA ALA A 53 -17.52 -12.46 18.56
C ALA A 53 -16.65 -11.45 19.30
N ILE A 54 -15.66 -10.90 18.58
CA ILE A 54 -14.77 -9.85 19.05
C ILE A 54 -14.89 -8.67 18.09
N PHE A 55 -15.23 -7.49 18.59
CA PHE A 55 -15.25 -6.28 17.79
C PHE A 55 -15.07 -5.04 18.68
N ARG A 56 -15.13 -3.84 18.09
CA ARG A 56 -14.92 -2.59 18.84
C ARG A 56 -16.05 -2.38 19.86
N PRO A 57 -15.75 -1.95 21.10
CA PRO A 57 -16.78 -1.55 22.06
C PRO A 57 -17.73 -0.51 21.46
N HIS A 58 -19.03 -0.67 21.72
CA HIS A 58 -20.12 0.19 21.22
C HIS A 58 -20.33 0.23 19.70
N TRP A 59 -19.59 -0.56 18.92
CA TRP A 59 -19.91 -0.81 17.52
C TRP A 59 -20.96 -1.91 17.41
N TRP A 60 -21.47 -2.20 16.22
CA TRP A 60 -22.49 -3.23 16.05
C TRP A 60 -22.05 -4.34 15.09
N ILE A 61 -22.57 -5.54 15.34
CA ILE A 61 -22.54 -6.69 14.43
C ILE A 61 -23.99 -7.09 14.08
N MET A 62 -24.17 -7.87 13.03
CA MET A 62 -25.48 -8.39 12.60
C MET A 62 -25.29 -9.71 11.86
N GLU A 63 -26.23 -10.64 12.04
CA GLU A 63 -26.31 -11.89 11.29
C GLU A 63 -27.55 -11.87 10.39
N ASP A 64 -27.37 -11.90 9.08
CA ASP A 64 -28.48 -11.80 8.12
C ASP A 64 -29.30 -13.10 8.00
N GLY A 65 -28.74 -14.23 8.42
CA GLY A 65 -29.38 -15.55 8.30
C GLY A 65 -29.17 -16.24 6.96
N ASP A 66 -28.40 -15.63 6.05
CA ASP A 66 -28.11 -16.16 4.71
C ASP A 66 -26.83 -17.01 4.66
N SER A 67 -26.14 -17.17 5.80
CA SER A 67 -24.95 -18.01 5.88
C SER A 67 -25.29 -19.48 5.66
N TYR A 68 -24.30 -20.27 5.24
CA TYR A 68 -24.44 -21.72 5.12
C TYR A 68 -23.15 -22.44 5.47
N LEU A 69 -23.29 -23.71 5.87
CA LEU A 69 -22.18 -24.65 5.90
C LEU A 69 -22.09 -25.35 4.54
N GLU A 70 -20.89 -25.53 4.02
CA GLU A 70 -20.64 -26.29 2.79
C GLU A 70 -19.75 -27.47 3.10
N ASP A 71 -20.15 -28.68 2.71
CA ASP A 71 -19.28 -29.86 2.78
C ASP A 71 -18.17 -29.71 1.74
N ALA A 72 -16.92 -29.65 2.19
CA ALA A 72 -15.77 -29.38 1.33
C ALA A 72 -15.51 -30.47 0.28
N ALA A 73 -15.97 -31.71 0.54
CA ALA A 73 -15.76 -32.84 -0.37
C ALA A 73 -16.87 -32.94 -1.43
N THR A 74 -18.11 -32.60 -1.07
CA THR A 74 -19.28 -32.79 -1.94
C THR A 74 -19.83 -31.49 -2.53
N GLY A 75 -19.47 -30.33 -1.98
CA GLY A 75 -20.05 -29.03 -2.32
C GLY A 75 -21.50 -28.86 -1.84
N LYS A 76 -22.05 -29.83 -1.09
CA LYS A 76 -23.42 -29.74 -0.59
C LYS A 76 -23.52 -28.65 0.49
N ARG A 77 -24.52 -27.79 0.34
CA ARG A 77 -24.81 -26.68 1.26
C ARG A 77 -25.87 -27.05 2.28
N TYR A 78 -25.72 -26.50 3.47
CA TYR A 78 -26.58 -26.69 4.64
C TYR A 78 -26.93 -25.30 5.16
N ALA A 79 -28.18 -24.90 4.96
CA ALA A 79 -28.61 -23.53 5.23
C ALA A 79 -28.60 -23.20 6.73
N GLN A 80 -28.36 -21.94 7.06
CA GLN A 80 -28.63 -21.44 8.40
C GLN A 80 -30.16 -21.46 8.66
N THR A 81 -30.56 -22.06 9.78
CA THR A 81 -31.96 -22.21 10.18
C THR A 81 -32.35 -21.29 11.34
N GLY A 82 -31.38 -20.70 12.04
CA GLY A 82 -31.62 -19.78 13.14
C GLY A 82 -30.35 -19.34 13.87
N ALA A 83 -30.55 -18.74 15.05
CA ALA A 83 -29.48 -18.41 15.99
C ALA A 83 -30.01 -18.44 17.44
N GLU A 84 -29.11 -18.67 18.40
CA GLU A 84 -29.38 -18.59 19.84
C GLU A 84 -28.53 -17.45 20.44
N GLY A 85 -29.10 -16.70 21.39
CA GLY A 85 -28.43 -15.55 22.03
C GLY A 85 -28.53 -14.24 21.26
N ILE A 86 -28.96 -14.27 20.00
CA ILE A 86 -29.13 -13.10 19.13
C ILE A 86 -30.40 -13.22 18.28
N GLN A 87 -30.85 -12.11 17.72
CA GLN A 87 -31.90 -12.08 16.71
C GLN A 87 -31.28 -11.79 15.33
N LEU A 88 -31.69 -12.58 14.32
CA LEU A 88 -31.24 -12.38 12.94
C LEU A 88 -31.80 -11.08 12.37
N LYS A 89 -31.04 -10.45 11.47
CA LYS A 89 -31.37 -9.18 10.79
C LYS A 89 -31.55 -8.00 11.75
N GLU A 90 -31.07 -8.12 12.99
CA GLU A 90 -31.04 -7.05 13.98
C GLU A 90 -29.60 -6.69 14.36
N LYS A 91 -29.38 -5.40 14.61
CA LYS A 91 -28.07 -4.89 15.04
C LYS A 91 -27.85 -5.18 16.51
N ILE A 92 -26.71 -5.78 16.80
CA ILE A 92 -26.28 -6.08 18.17
C ILE A 92 -25.14 -5.13 18.50
N VAL A 93 -25.37 -4.22 19.45
CA VAL A 93 -24.33 -3.30 19.91
C VAL A 93 -23.39 -4.05 20.86
N MET A 94 -22.10 -4.00 20.58
CA MET A 94 -21.05 -4.62 21.37
C MET A 94 -20.96 -3.95 22.75
N PRO A 95 -20.84 -4.73 23.84
CA PRO A 95 -20.64 -4.19 25.18
C PRO A 95 -19.26 -3.54 25.35
N ASP A 96 -18.99 -2.96 26.51
CA ASP A 96 -17.71 -2.34 26.88
C ASP A 96 -16.53 -3.31 26.73
N SER A 97 -16.76 -4.62 26.93
CA SER A 97 -15.73 -5.65 26.72
C SER A 97 -15.33 -5.81 25.25
N GLY A 98 -16.16 -5.34 24.30
CA GLY A 98 -15.99 -5.59 22.87
C GLY A 98 -16.22 -7.05 22.48
N THR A 99 -16.83 -7.86 23.35
CA THR A 99 -17.04 -9.30 23.11
C THR A 99 -18.46 -9.76 23.42
N THR A 100 -18.96 -10.73 22.66
CA THR A 100 -20.25 -11.38 22.92
C THR A 100 -20.24 -12.81 22.37
N ASP A 101 -21.05 -13.70 22.95
CA ASP A 101 -21.15 -15.10 22.55
C ASP A 101 -22.56 -15.39 22.01
N PHE A 102 -22.62 -16.15 20.92
CA PHE A 102 -23.89 -16.60 20.34
C PHE A 102 -23.71 -17.91 19.57
N VAL A 103 -24.83 -18.51 19.17
CA VAL A 103 -24.83 -19.77 18.42
C VAL A 103 -25.55 -19.58 17.10
N LEU A 104 -24.93 -20.02 16.01
CA LEU A 104 -25.57 -20.12 14.71
C LEU A 104 -26.09 -21.55 14.53
N LEU A 105 -27.35 -21.68 14.11
CA LEU A 105 -28.01 -22.96 13.88
C LEU A 105 -28.09 -23.23 12.38
N PHE A 106 -27.71 -24.44 11.97
CA PHE A 106 -27.74 -24.90 10.58
C PHE A 106 -28.48 -26.22 10.45
N GLU A 107 -28.83 -26.57 9.21
CA GLU A 107 -29.29 -27.91 8.85
C GLU A 107 -28.33 -29.00 9.37
N PRO A 108 -28.84 -30.20 9.69
CA PRO A 108 -28.03 -31.29 10.23
C PRO A 108 -26.97 -31.75 9.21
N LEU A 109 -25.71 -31.78 9.64
CA LEU A 109 -24.60 -32.33 8.87
C LEU A 109 -24.54 -33.86 9.00
N PRO A 110 -24.26 -34.58 7.91
CA PRO A 110 -23.90 -36.00 7.97
C PRO A 110 -22.74 -36.26 8.93
N LYS A 111 -22.76 -37.44 9.57
CA LYS A 111 -21.72 -37.83 10.52
C LYS A 111 -20.37 -38.05 9.82
N GLU A 112 -20.43 -38.42 8.55
CA GLU A 112 -19.31 -38.73 7.66
C GLU A 112 -18.63 -37.46 7.14
N THR A 113 -19.26 -36.28 7.26
CA THR A 113 -18.63 -35.02 6.85
C THR A 113 -17.42 -34.75 7.75
N GLU A 114 -16.24 -34.65 7.13
CA GLU A 114 -14.97 -34.45 7.85
C GLU A 114 -14.50 -33.00 7.83
N THR A 115 -14.88 -32.24 6.80
CA THR A 115 -14.41 -30.87 6.57
C THR A 115 -15.52 -30.02 5.97
N ILE A 116 -15.67 -28.80 6.48
CA ILE A 116 -16.69 -27.86 6.02
C ILE A 116 -16.14 -26.46 5.75
N HIS A 117 -16.90 -25.64 5.06
CA HIS A 117 -16.73 -24.19 5.00
C HIS A 117 -17.89 -23.53 5.74
N LEU A 118 -17.64 -22.41 6.40
CA LEU A 118 -18.68 -21.48 6.85
C LEU A 118 -18.63 -20.27 5.93
N ILE A 119 -19.70 -20.06 5.15
CA ILE A 119 -19.76 -19.03 4.13
C ILE A 119 -20.93 -18.08 4.41
N ASP A 120 -20.63 -16.80 4.43
CA ASP A 120 -21.59 -15.69 4.38
C ASP A 120 -21.51 -15.10 2.95
N PRO A 121 -22.51 -15.33 2.09
CA PRO A 121 -22.46 -14.88 0.70
C PRO A 121 -22.51 -13.35 0.56
N ASN A 122 -22.98 -12.64 1.59
CA ASN A 122 -23.11 -11.19 1.60
C ASN A 122 -22.00 -10.51 2.43
N GLY A 123 -21.22 -11.29 3.18
CA GLY A 123 -20.19 -10.82 4.10
C GLY A 123 -18.79 -10.79 3.50
N ASN A 124 -18.14 -9.62 3.55
CA ASN A 124 -16.77 -9.44 3.06
C ASN A 124 -15.67 -9.88 4.05
N GLU A 125 -16.01 -10.09 5.33
CA GLU A 125 -15.05 -10.41 6.43
C GLU A 125 -15.62 -11.52 7.33
N SER A 126 -15.98 -12.67 6.78
CA SER A 126 -16.92 -13.60 7.46
C SER A 126 -16.71 -15.08 7.16
N ASN A 127 -16.00 -15.41 6.10
CA ASN A 127 -15.85 -16.77 5.61
C ASN A 127 -14.69 -17.47 6.31
N THR A 128 -14.89 -18.75 6.62
CA THR A 128 -13.86 -19.64 7.16
C THR A 128 -13.86 -20.94 6.35
N TYR A 129 -12.69 -21.33 5.85
CA TYR A 129 -12.50 -22.43 4.92
C TYR A 129 -11.77 -23.60 5.56
N ASP A 130 -12.11 -24.80 5.08
CA ASP A 130 -11.57 -26.09 5.51
C ASP A 130 -11.58 -26.30 7.04
N ILE A 131 -12.71 -26.00 7.69
CA ILE A 131 -12.93 -26.28 9.11
C ILE A 131 -12.99 -27.80 9.31
N SER A 132 -12.07 -28.33 10.12
CA SER A 132 -12.00 -29.76 10.43
C SER A 132 -13.03 -30.17 11.47
N LEU A 133 -13.84 -31.17 11.15
CA LEU A 133 -14.79 -31.82 12.06
C LEU A 133 -14.26 -33.12 12.67
N VAL A 134 -13.05 -33.51 12.26
CA VAL A 134 -12.31 -34.64 12.82
C VAL A 134 -11.21 -34.14 13.75
N PRO A 135 -10.92 -34.83 14.87
CA PRO A 135 -9.75 -34.54 15.69
C PRO A 135 -8.47 -34.61 14.84
N SER A 136 -7.55 -33.66 15.05
CA SER A 136 -6.30 -33.63 14.27
C SER A 136 -5.55 -34.98 14.37
N PRO A 137 -5.10 -35.56 13.24
CA PRO A 137 -4.32 -36.79 13.24
C PRO A 137 -3.04 -36.65 14.07
N LYS A 138 -2.68 -37.67 14.87
CA LYS A 138 -1.48 -37.66 15.72
C LYS A 138 -0.15 -37.64 14.91
N ASP A 139 -0.17 -37.92 13.62
CA ASP A 139 1.07 -38.14 12.83
C ASP A 139 1.61 -36.90 12.10
N LYS A 140 0.86 -35.79 12.00
CA LYS A 140 1.38 -34.48 11.52
C LYS A 140 2.27 -33.76 12.56
N GLN A 141 2.58 -34.41 13.68
CA GLN A 141 3.19 -33.82 14.88
C GLN A 141 4.68 -33.41 14.84
N PRO A 142 5.59 -33.92 13.97
CA PRO A 142 7.01 -33.62 14.15
C PRO A 142 7.33 -32.13 14.03
N LEU A 143 6.81 -31.47 12.98
CA LEU A 143 7.09 -30.06 12.71
C LEU A 143 6.38 -29.11 13.68
N LYS A 144 5.20 -29.47 14.19
CA LYS A 144 4.40 -28.63 15.09
C LYS A 144 5.14 -28.14 16.33
N SER A 145 6.13 -28.91 16.81
CA SER A 145 6.98 -28.50 17.93
C SER A 145 7.98 -27.38 17.61
N VAL A 146 8.27 -27.17 16.32
CA VAL A 146 9.25 -26.20 15.81
C VAL A 146 8.70 -25.18 14.82
N GLU A 147 7.45 -25.33 14.40
CA GLU A 147 6.78 -24.43 13.46
C GLU A 147 6.69 -23.00 14.03
N GLY A 148 6.86 -21.99 13.18
CA GLY A 148 6.78 -20.57 13.49
C GLY A 148 8.13 -19.84 13.37
N ASN A 149 8.16 -18.62 13.90
CA ASN A 149 9.33 -17.75 13.87
C ASN A 149 10.30 -18.07 15.01
N TRP A 150 11.58 -17.94 14.71
CA TRP A 150 12.70 -18.12 15.63
C TRP A 150 13.64 -16.92 15.58
N PHE A 151 13.77 -16.26 16.73
CA PHE A 151 14.61 -15.09 16.93
C PHE A 151 15.87 -15.48 17.70
N ALA A 152 16.99 -14.84 17.38
CA ALA A 152 18.24 -15.02 18.12
C ALA A 152 18.01 -14.68 19.61
N ASP A 153 18.53 -15.52 20.50
CA ASP A 153 18.50 -15.28 21.96
C ASP A 153 19.65 -14.35 22.37
N ASP A 154 19.65 -13.15 21.77
CA ASP A 154 20.61 -12.08 21.98
C ASP A 154 19.89 -10.73 22.15
N ALA A 155 20.66 -9.67 22.41
CA ALA A 155 20.09 -8.34 22.61
C ALA A 155 19.41 -7.79 21.33
N GLN A 156 19.84 -8.21 20.14
CA GLN A 156 19.30 -7.75 18.86
C GLN A 156 17.98 -8.44 18.51
N GLY A 157 17.79 -9.69 18.96
CA GLY A 157 16.59 -10.47 18.71
C GLY A 157 16.28 -10.59 17.23
N ARG A 158 17.28 -10.82 16.39
CA ARG A 158 17.10 -10.89 14.94
C ARG A 158 16.25 -12.10 14.58
N TRP A 159 15.27 -11.93 13.69
CA TRP A 159 14.54 -13.06 13.11
C TRP A 159 15.52 -13.87 12.25
N ALA A 160 15.80 -15.10 12.67
CA ALA A 160 16.83 -15.95 12.08
C ALA A 160 16.22 -17.04 11.20
N TYR A 161 15.10 -17.63 11.65
CA TYR A 161 14.42 -18.69 10.92
C TYR A 161 12.89 -18.54 10.97
N GLY A 162 12.24 -18.77 9.83
CA GLY A 162 10.82 -19.09 9.74
C GLY A 162 10.67 -20.55 9.32
N ILE A 163 9.86 -21.33 10.02
CA ILE A 163 9.69 -22.75 9.74
C ILE A 163 8.20 -23.05 9.68
N TYR A 164 7.71 -23.47 8.51
CA TYR A 164 6.29 -23.73 8.25
C TYR A 164 6.13 -25.03 7.47
N ASP A 165 4.89 -25.50 7.34
CA ASP A 165 4.53 -26.80 6.74
C ASP A 165 5.22 -27.10 5.40
N SER A 166 5.41 -26.10 4.54
CA SER A 166 6.03 -26.26 3.21
C SER A 166 7.24 -25.35 2.96
N LEU A 167 7.56 -24.46 3.90
CA LEU A 167 8.51 -23.38 3.70
C LEU A 167 9.48 -23.26 4.88
N VAL A 168 10.76 -23.09 4.56
CA VAL A 168 11.77 -22.61 5.51
C VAL A 168 12.29 -21.26 5.01
N ILE A 169 12.41 -20.30 5.91
CA ILE A 169 13.04 -18.99 5.66
C ILE A 169 14.31 -18.96 6.50
N ALA A 170 15.46 -18.76 5.87
CA ALA A 170 16.75 -18.70 6.54
C ALA A 170 17.74 -17.88 5.70
N ASN A 171 18.71 -17.20 6.32
CA ASN A 171 19.76 -16.45 5.59
C ASN A 171 19.19 -15.52 4.50
N ASN A 172 18.06 -14.86 4.79
CA ASN A 172 17.37 -13.96 3.87
C ASN A 172 16.97 -14.61 2.53
N ARG A 173 16.61 -15.91 2.57
CA ARG A 173 16.18 -16.72 1.42
C ARG A 173 14.98 -17.59 1.79
N LEU A 174 14.18 -17.93 0.78
CA LEU A 174 13.05 -18.86 0.89
C LEU A 174 13.46 -20.24 0.35
N TYR A 175 13.11 -21.28 1.10
CA TYR A 175 13.41 -22.67 0.77
C TYR A 175 12.14 -23.52 0.83
N ASP A 176 11.95 -24.39 -0.15
CA ASP A 176 10.95 -25.45 -0.07
C ASP A 176 11.40 -26.50 0.94
N LEU A 177 10.56 -26.80 1.93
CA LEU A 177 10.80 -27.94 2.81
C LEU A 177 10.61 -29.24 2.01
N LYS A 178 11.69 -30.01 1.84
CA LYS A 178 11.66 -31.29 1.09
C LYS A 178 11.49 -32.48 2.01
N GLU A 179 12.04 -32.41 3.22
CA GLU A 179 11.99 -33.51 4.15
C GLU A 179 12.06 -33.07 5.62
N CYS A 180 11.33 -33.78 6.48
CA CYS A 180 11.40 -33.65 7.93
C CYS A 180 11.56 -35.04 8.56
N ARG A 181 12.72 -35.30 9.16
CA ARG A 181 13.01 -36.57 9.87
C ARG A 181 13.19 -36.33 11.36
N LYS A 182 12.62 -37.19 12.19
CA LYS A 182 12.87 -37.20 13.63
C LYS A 182 14.01 -38.18 13.97
N LYS A 183 15.03 -37.70 14.68
CA LYS A 183 16.15 -38.51 15.20
C LYS A 183 16.28 -38.28 16.72
N GLY A 184 15.63 -39.15 17.49
CA GLY A 184 15.53 -38.98 18.95
C GLY A 184 14.74 -37.72 19.32
N LYS A 185 15.39 -36.79 20.04
CA LYS A 185 14.82 -35.46 20.39
C LYS A 185 15.03 -34.41 19.30
N ARG A 186 15.79 -34.72 18.25
CA ARG A 186 16.12 -33.78 17.17
C ARG A 186 15.19 -33.96 15.98
N LEU A 187 14.91 -32.87 15.29
CA LEU A 187 14.33 -32.84 13.95
C LEU A 187 15.42 -32.44 12.97
N ILE A 188 15.45 -33.10 11.81
CA ILE A 188 16.36 -32.79 10.71
C ILE A 188 15.48 -32.38 9.54
N LEU A 189 15.58 -31.12 9.14
CA LEU A 189 14.87 -30.56 8.00
C LEU A 189 15.85 -30.42 6.84
N ALA A 190 15.50 -30.97 5.68
CA ALA A 190 16.20 -30.69 4.43
C ALA A 190 15.33 -29.77 3.58
N ALA A 191 15.89 -28.65 3.16
CA ALA A 191 15.17 -27.63 2.40
C ALA A 191 15.96 -27.19 1.18
N GLN A 192 15.27 -26.82 0.09
CA GLN A 192 15.88 -26.43 -1.17
C GLN A 192 15.54 -24.98 -1.53
N SER A 193 16.56 -24.19 -1.82
CA SER A 193 16.46 -22.77 -2.13
C SER A 193 15.64 -22.54 -3.39
N ARG A 194 14.66 -21.64 -3.31
CA ARG A 194 13.85 -21.23 -4.46
C ARG A 194 14.62 -20.33 -5.44
N ALA A 195 15.74 -19.74 -5.00
CA ALA A 195 16.49 -18.78 -5.80
C ALA A 195 17.48 -19.45 -6.77
N ASP A 196 18.19 -20.47 -6.30
CA ASP A 196 19.32 -21.11 -7.00
C ASP A 196 19.32 -22.64 -6.89
N GLY A 197 18.32 -23.25 -6.24
CA GLY A 197 18.19 -24.70 -6.12
C GLY A 197 19.16 -25.34 -5.11
N SER A 198 19.99 -24.57 -4.41
CA SER A 198 20.92 -25.08 -3.40
C SER A 198 20.18 -25.64 -2.19
N SER A 199 20.71 -26.69 -1.56
CA SER A 199 20.08 -27.30 -0.39
C SER A 199 20.71 -26.84 0.93
N VAL A 200 19.90 -26.74 1.97
CA VAL A 200 20.33 -26.52 3.36
C VAL A 200 19.73 -27.58 4.27
N THR A 201 20.42 -27.88 5.37
CA THR A 201 19.95 -28.78 6.42
C THR A 201 19.87 -28.05 7.76
N LEU A 202 18.69 -28.07 8.39
CA LEU A 202 18.52 -27.57 9.76
C LEU A 202 18.40 -28.74 10.73
N GLN A 203 19.20 -28.72 11.80
CA GLN A 203 19.03 -29.62 12.94
C GLN A 203 18.41 -28.86 14.11
N LEU A 204 17.22 -29.24 14.51
CA LEU A 204 16.44 -28.57 15.55
C LEU A 204 16.27 -29.45 16.76
N THR A 205 16.54 -28.90 17.95
CA THR A 205 16.30 -29.57 19.24
C THR A 205 15.37 -28.71 20.10
N PRO A 206 14.06 -28.97 20.08
CA PRO A 206 13.09 -28.28 20.93
C PRO A 206 13.40 -28.46 22.42
N ARG A 207 13.19 -27.42 23.22
CA ARG A 207 13.40 -27.43 24.67
C ARG A 207 12.10 -27.19 25.43
N LYS A 208 12.10 -27.57 26.72
CA LYS A 208 10.92 -27.46 27.59
C LYS A 208 10.52 -26.01 27.90
N ASP A 209 11.46 -25.07 27.80
CA ASP A 209 11.24 -23.64 28.01
C ASP A 209 10.70 -22.93 26.75
N GLY A 210 10.34 -23.67 25.70
CA GLY A 210 9.84 -23.13 24.43
C GLY A 210 10.95 -22.67 23.46
N SER A 211 12.21 -22.64 23.89
CA SER A 211 13.35 -22.35 23.02
C SER A 211 13.73 -23.55 22.14
N CYS A 212 14.55 -23.31 21.11
CA CYS A 212 15.10 -24.36 20.27
C CYS A 212 16.60 -24.17 20.07
N LEU A 213 17.36 -25.26 20.09
CA LEU A 213 18.72 -25.25 19.55
C LEU A 213 18.65 -25.55 18.05
N ILE A 214 19.15 -24.64 17.22
CA ILE A 214 19.13 -24.77 15.76
C ILE A 214 20.58 -24.71 15.25
N ALA A 215 20.96 -25.69 14.44
CA ALA A 215 22.20 -25.72 13.69
C ALA A 215 21.89 -25.77 12.19
N LEU A 216 22.51 -24.88 11.41
CA LEU A 216 22.43 -24.85 9.95
C LEU A 216 23.67 -25.52 9.36
N ASP A 217 23.47 -26.44 8.40
CA ASP A 217 24.51 -27.13 7.62
C ASP A 217 25.63 -27.76 8.48
N GLY A 218 25.26 -28.27 9.66
CA GLY A 218 26.20 -28.92 10.58
C GLY A 218 27.06 -27.97 11.40
N GLY A 219 26.79 -26.66 11.38
CA GLY A 219 27.42 -25.69 12.27
C GLY A 219 27.07 -25.87 13.75
N GLU A 220 27.66 -25.04 14.61
CA GLU A 220 27.44 -25.10 16.05
C GLU A 220 25.99 -24.73 16.43
N PRO A 221 25.26 -25.58 17.18
CA PRO A 221 23.89 -25.28 17.59
C PRO A 221 23.80 -24.02 18.45
N GLN A 222 23.00 -23.05 17.99
CA GLN A 222 22.70 -21.82 18.73
C GLN A 222 21.29 -21.87 19.31
N ARG A 223 21.05 -21.14 20.40
CA ARG A 223 19.74 -21.05 21.05
C ARG A 223 18.89 -19.95 20.41
N TYR A 224 17.63 -20.26 20.14
CA TYR A 224 16.64 -19.36 19.56
C TYR A 224 15.33 -19.40 20.34
N ILE A 225 14.64 -18.26 20.36
CA ILE A 225 13.39 -18.03 21.09
C ILE A 225 12.26 -17.61 20.15
N ARG A 226 11.01 -17.61 20.64
CA ARG A 226 9.81 -17.35 19.83
C ARG A 226 9.45 -15.88 19.67
N THR A 227 9.99 -15.03 20.53
CA THR A 227 9.65 -13.61 20.61
C THR A 227 10.91 -12.77 20.52
N ARG A 228 10.77 -11.57 19.97
CA ARG A 228 11.82 -10.55 19.99
C ARG A 228 11.82 -9.83 21.36
N PRO A 229 12.95 -9.28 21.83
CA PRO A 229 12.96 -8.36 22.95
C PRO A 229 12.03 -7.16 22.71
N ASP A 230 11.43 -6.60 23.76
CA ASP A 230 10.59 -5.39 23.65
C ASP A 230 11.37 -4.20 23.09
N THR A 231 12.66 -4.12 23.46
CA THR A 231 13.59 -3.05 23.08
C THR A 231 14.87 -3.66 22.50
N PRO A 232 14.88 -3.99 21.21
CA PRO A 232 15.99 -4.69 20.56
C PRO A 232 17.20 -3.78 20.37
N ALA A 233 18.40 -4.32 20.61
CA ALA A 233 19.64 -3.65 20.26
C ALA A 233 19.75 -3.48 18.74
N VAL A 234 20.29 -2.34 18.34
CA VAL A 234 20.43 -1.92 16.93
C VAL A 234 21.88 -2.12 16.52
N GLU A 235 22.11 -2.58 15.29
CA GLU A 235 23.47 -2.73 14.78
C GLU A 235 24.11 -1.37 14.51
N ALA A 236 25.41 -1.25 14.77
CA ALA A 236 26.12 -0.02 14.48
C ALA A 236 26.30 0.18 12.96
N ASP A 237 26.23 1.44 12.52
CA ASP A 237 26.56 1.84 11.16
C ASP A 237 27.22 3.22 11.11
N ASN A 238 27.86 3.51 9.98
CA ASN A 238 28.57 4.76 9.73
C ASN A 238 27.72 5.77 8.94
N GLY A 239 26.39 5.70 9.08
CA GLY A 239 25.49 6.53 8.30
C GLY A 239 25.46 6.13 6.82
N TYR A 240 25.04 7.06 5.97
CA TYR A 240 24.87 6.81 4.55
C TYR A 240 26.16 6.93 3.71
N GLY A 241 27.18 7.61 4.25
CA GLY A 241 28.42 7.90 3.52
C GLY A 241 28.20 8.80 2.28
N ASP A 242 29.21 8.87 1.41
CA ASP A 242 29.18 9.70 0.20
C ASP A 242 28.44 9.04 -0.98
N ASP A 243 28.13 7.73 -0.88
CA ASP A 243 27.50 6.90 -1.93
C ASP A 243 25.98 6.75 -1.69
N PHE A 244 25.31 7.82 -1.28
CA PHE A 244 23.87 7.82 -1.04
C PHE A 244 23.06 7.61 -2.34
N PHE A 245 23.50 8.24 -3.42
CA PHE A 245 22.88 8.14 -4.73
C PHE A 245 23.58 7.06 -5.56
N ARG A 246 22.99 5.87 -5.60
CA ARG A 246 23.47 4.73 -6.39
C ARG A 246 22.31 3.91 -6.93
N SER A 247 22.45 3.43 -8.16
CA SER A 247 21.42 2.64 -8.84
C SER A 247 21.69 1.15 -8.69
N ASP A 248 20.75 0.42 -8.10
CA ASP A 248 20.79 -1.05 -8.05
C ASP A 248 19.38 -1.60 -7.80
N SER A 249 19.18 -2.87 -8.14
CA SER A 249 17.93 -3.57 -7.90
C SER A 249 17.77 -3.97 -6.43
N VAL A 250 16.56 -3.84 -5.92
CA VAL A 250 16.11 -4.41 -4.65
C VAL A 250 15.24 -5.62 -4.94
N CYS A 251 15.41 -6.67 -4.13
CA CYS A 251 14.51 -7.82 -4.11
C CYS A 251 13.65 -7.80 -2.85
N LEU A 252 12.35 -7.52 -2.99
CA LEU A 252 11.39 -7.67 -1.89
C LEU A 252 10.75 -9.05 -2.01
N GLN A 253 10.83 -9.84 -0.96
CA GLN A 253 10.23 -11.17 -0.88
C GLN A 253 9.58 -11.40 0.48
N GLY A 254 8.79 -12.46 0.61
CA GLY A 254 8.21 -12.80 1.90
C GLY A 254 7.21 -13.93 1.87
N TYR A 255 6.55 -14.10 3.02
CA TYR A 255 5.53 -15.11 3.27
C TYR A 255 4.39 -14.50 4.06
N LEU A 256 3.17 -14.68 3.56
CA LEU A 256 1.93 -14.35 4.24
C LEU A 256 1.34 -15.61 4.86
N ASP A 257 1.56 -15.76 6.17
CA ASP A 257 1.05 -16.88 6.95
C ASP A 257 -0.47 -16.80 7.11
N GLY A 258 -1.15 -17.92 6.91
CA GLY A 258 -2.62 -17.99 6.88
C GLY A 258 -3.28 -17.61 5.55
N TYR A 259 -2.49 -17.41 4.49
CA TYR A 259 -3.00 -17.11 3.15
C TYR A 259 -3.61 -18.34 2.45
N ASP A 260 -4.69 -18.10 1.71
CA ASP A 260 -5.26 -19.03 0.73
C ASP A 260 -5.88 -18.20 -0.41
N PRO A 261 -5.81 -18.63 -1.68
CA PRO A 261 -6.41 -17.89 -2.80
C PRO A 261 -7.90 -17.57 -2.63
N ARG A 262 -8.65 -18.35 -1.83
CA ARG A 262 -10.07 -18.10 -1.51
C ARG A 262 -10.29 -16.86 -0.62
N LEU A 263 -9.23 -16.20 -0.16
CA LEU A 263 -9.31 -14.91 0.53
C LEU A 263 -9.66 -13.74 -0.40
N GLY A 264 -9.62 -13.94 -1.72
CA GLY A 264 -10.13 -12.97 -2.70
C GLY A 264 -9.10 -11.94 -3.19
N PHE A 265 -7.81 -12.17 -2.96
CA PHE A 265 -6.73 -11.37 -3.54
C PHE A 265 -5.52 -12.27 -3.81
N ASP A 266 -4.76 -12.00 -4.87
CA ASP A 266 -3.56 -12.77 -5.27
C ASP A 266 -2.35 -11.89 -5.57
N SER A 267 -2.42 -10.59 -5.23
CA SER A 267 -1.32 -9.65 -5.36
C SER A 267 -1.37 -8.51 -4.33
N GLY A 268 -0.20 -8.01 -3.96
CA GLY A 268 -0.01 -6.67 -3.41
C GLY A 268 0.53 -5.70 -4.47
N ILE A 269 0.80 -4.47 -4.07
CA ILE A 269 1.43 -3.46 -4.93
C ILE A 269 2.36 -2.55 -4.12
N LEU A 270 3.47 -2.13 -4.74
CA LEU A 270 4.32 -1.05 -4.27
C LEU A 270 4.00 0.17 -5.12
N TYR A 271 3.50 1.25 -4.53
CA TYR A 271 3.28 2.54 -5.24
C TYR A 271 4.58 3.36 -5.26
N LEU A 272 5.60 2.85 -5.94
CA LEU A 272 6.91 3.49 -6.00
C LEU A 272 6.87 4.77 -6.84
N GLU A 273 7.69 5.73 -6.43
CA GLU A 273 7.92 7.00 -7.12
C GLU A 273 9.38 7.43 -6.94
N ASP A 274 10.01 7.93 -8.00
CA ASP A 274 11.28 8.64 -7.93
C ASP A 274 10.96 10.10 -7.65
N ASN A 275 11.11 10.47 -6.38
CA ASN A 275 10.79 11.81 -5.91
C ASN A 275 11.66 12.90 -6.56
N ILE A 276 12.79 12.55 -7.18
CA ILE A 276 13.72 13.49 -7.82
C ILE A 276 13.25 13.88 -9.22
N ILE A 277 12.61 12.96 -9.95
CA ILE A 277 12.18 13.19 -11.34
C ILE A 277 10.65 13.14 -11.52
N SER A 278 9.88 13.01 -10.43
CA SER A 278 8.42 12.86 -10.42
C SER A 278 7.91 11.71 -11.30
N GLN A 279 8.65 10.60 -11.33
CA GLN A 279 8.28 9.43 -12.12
C GLN A 279 7.70 8.36 -11.21
N GLU A 280 6.45 7.98 -11.48
CA GLU A 280 5.80 6.85 -10.84
C GLU A 280 6.23 5.55 -11.53
N TYR A 281 6.40 4.47 -10.77
CA TYR A 281 6.70 3.14 -11.34
C TYR A 281 6.17 2.06 -10.40
N PRO A 282 4.85 1.95 -10.23
CA PRO A 282 4.28 0.97 -9.33
C PRO A 282 4.69 -0.45 -9.74
N VAL A 283 4.92 -1.32 -8.75
CA VAL A 283 5.34 -2.70 -8.96
C VAL A 283 4.37 -3.66 -8.29
N VAL A 284 3.80 -4.56 -9.09
CA VAL A 284 2.92 -5.62 -8.61
C VAL A 284 3.72 -6.65 -7.83
N VAL A 285 3.19 -7.07 -6.68
CA VAL A 285 3.78 -8.09 -5.82
C VAL A 285 2.89 -9.33 -5.86
N PRO A 286 3.10 -10.26 -6.81
CA PRO A 286 2.26 -11.45 -6.93
C PRO A 286 2.44 -12.37 -5.72
N ILE A 287 1.33 -12.93 -5.24
CA ILE A 287 1.29 -13.88 -4.12
C ILE A 287 0.99 -15.26 -4.70
N LYS A 288 1.85 -16.23 -4.40
CA LYS A 288 1.66 -17.62 -4.81
C LYS A 288 0.61 -18.30 -3.92
N PRO A 289 -0.01 -19.40 -4.37
CA PRO A 289 -1.00 -20.13 -3.56
C PRO A 289 -0.50 -20.60 -2.19
N ASP A 290 0.81 -20.72 -2.01
CA ASP A 290 1.43 -21.06 -0.73
C ASP A 290 1.67 -19.83 0.18
N GLY A 291 1.23 -18.64 -0.19
CA GLY A 291 1.41 -17.40 0.59
C GLY A 291 2.77 -16.72 0.38
N SER A 292 3.71 -17.32 -0.35
CA SER A 292 4.97 -16.67 -0.66
C SER A 292 4.81 -15.61 -1.76
N PHE A 293 5.59 -14.54 -1.68
CA PHE A 293 5.57 -13.45 -2.66
C PHE A 293 6.97 -12.92 -2.93
N GLN A 294 7.17 -12.36 -4.12
CA GLN A 294 8.45 -11.76 -4.53
C GLN A 294 8.25 -10.75 -5.66
N CYS A 295 9.02 -9.66 -5.62
CA CYS A 295 9.19 -8.73 -6.74
C CYS A 295 10.61 -8.14 -6.74
N LYS A 296 10.98 -7.51 -7.86
CA LYS A 296 12.22 -6.73 -7.99
C LYS A 296 11.91 -5.36 -8.56
N PHE A 297 12.64 -4.36 -8.10
CA PHE A 297 12.54 -2.98 -8.57
C PHE A 297 13.89 -2.27 -8.40
N VAL A 298 14.12 -1.18 -9.12
CA VAL A 298 15.38 -0.43 -9.05
C VAL A 298 15.19 0.77 -8.13
N LEU A 299 16.18 1.03 -7.27
CA LEU A 299 16.25 2.24 -6.45
C LEU A 299 17.48 3.06 -6.84
N GLN A 300 17.35 4.39 -6.73
CA GLN A 300 18.46 5.33 -6.92
C GLN A 300 19.10 5.79 -5.61
N HIS A 301 18.45 5.51 -4.49
CA HIS A 301 18.91 5.83 -3.14
C HIS A 301 18.12 4.99 -2.12
N PRO A 302 18.56 4.90 -0.85
CA PRO A 302 17.79 4.29 0.24
C PRO A 302 16.39 4.89 0.40
N ILE A 303 15.40 4.05 0.74
CA ILE A 303 14.02 4.47 1.02
C ILE A 303 13.40 3.70 2.19
N CYS A 304 12.52 4.38 2.93
CA CYS A 304 11.39 3.79 3.64
C CYS A 304 10.18 3.80 2.71
N HIS A 305 9.55 2.64 2.50
CA HIS A 305 8.35 2.52 1.66
C HIS A 305 7.36 1.55 2.27
N ASN A 306 6.15 1.51 1.72
CA ASN A 306 5.12 0.56 2.10
C ASN A 306 4.84 -0.46 1.00
N LEU A 307 4.59 -1.70 1.39
CA LEU A 307 3.83 -2.69 0.63
C LEU A 307 2.35 -2.52 0.97
N LEU A 308 1.49 -2.32 -0.05
CA LEU A 308 0.05 -2.43 0.11
C LEU A 308 -0.39 -3.87 -0.21
N LEU A 309 -0.92 -4.56 0.80
CA LEU A 309 -1.46 -5.91 0.67
C LEU A 309 -2.85 -5.97 1.29
N ASN A 310 -3.87 -6.24 0.49
CA ASN A 310 -5.28 -6.29 0.91
C ASN A 310 -5.67 -5.14 1.88
N ASN A 311 -5.50 -3.89 1.44
CA ASN A 311 -5.74 -2.66 2.21
C ASN A 311 -4.84 -2.43 3.45
N ASN A 312 -3.83 -3.27 3.68
CA ASN A 312 -2.87 -3.10 4.75
C ASN A 312 -1.56 -2.52 4.23
N TRP A 313 -1.15 -1.40 4.81
CA TRP A 313 0.17 -0.80 4.58
C TRP A 313 1.19 -1.44 5.52
N ILE A 314 2.26 -1.99 4.92
CA ILE A 314 3.34 -2.67 5.63
C ILE A 314 4.65 -1.96 5.28
N SER A 315 5.19 -1.21 6.23
CA SER A 315 6.42 -0.45 6.03
C SER A 315 7.65 -1.35 5.95
N TYR A 316 8.62 -0.96 5.14
CA TYR A 316 9.95 -1.55 5.09
C TYR A 316 10.99 -0.48 4.74
N TYR A 317 12.25 -0.78 5.03
CA TYR A 317 13.40 0.00 4.61
C TYR A 317 14.25 -0.82 3.65
N ALA A 318 14.72 -0.20 2.57
CA ALA A 318 15.60 -0.84 1.59
C ALA A 318 16.66 0.12 1.05
N GLU A 319 17.85 -0.40 0.80
CA GLU A 319 18.90 0.27 0.03
C GLU A 319 19.11 -0.42 -1.32
N PRO A 320 19.63 0.29 -2.33
CA PRO A 320 19.99 -0.33 -3.60
C PRO A 320 20.85 -1.60 -3.40
N GLY A 321 20.46 -2.72 -4.00
CA GLY A 321 21.14 -4.01 -3.88
C GLY A 321 20.66 -4.89 -2.72
N ASP A 322 19.77 -4.38 -1.85
CA ASP A 322 19.25 -5.16 -0.73
C ASP A 322 18.27 -6.25 -1.19
N THR A 323 18.28 -7.37 -0.44
CA THR A 323 17.13 -8.26 -0.37
C THR A 323 16.42 -8.03 0.95
N VAL A 324 15.12 -7.77 0.91
CA VAL A 324 14.28 -7.56 2.10
C VAL A 324 13.27 -8.70 2.18
N THR A 325 13.26 -9.43 3.28
CA THR A 325 12.32 -10.54 3.51
C THR A 325 11.32 -10.18 4.60
N LEU A 326 10.03 -10.30 4.28
CA LEU A 326 8.92 -10.03 5.19
C LEU A 326 8.22 -11.33 5.60
N TYR A 327 7.95 -11.50 6.88
CA TYR A 327 6.92 -12.43 7.37
C TYR A 327 5.71 -11.62 7.80
N LEU A 328 4.56 -11.95 7.24
CA LEU A 328 3.29 -11.28 7.54
C LEU A 328 2.35 -12.29 8.17
N SER A 329 1.79 -11.97 9.34
CA SER A 329 0.73 -12.77 9.94
C SER A 329 -0.62 -12.26 9.45
N TRP A 330 -1.38 -13.09 8.71
CA TRP A 330 -2.73 -12.73 8.30
C TRP A 330 -3.65 -12.47 9.49
N GLU A 331 -3.43 -13.18 10.61
CA GLU A 331 -4.15 -12.94 11.87
C GLU A 331 -3.89 -11.53 12.44
N ASP A 332 -2.65 -11.03 12.41
CA ASP A 332 -2.34 -9.66 12.82
C ASP A 332 -3.00 -8.63 11.89
N LEU A 333 -2.98 -8.87 10.57
CA LEU A 333 -3.60 -7.98 9.57
C LEU A 333 -5.12 -7.94 9.74
N MET A 334 -5.76 -9.08 10.03
CA MET A 334 -7.19 -9.12 10.35
C MET A 334 -7.50 -8.46 11.70
N ALA A 335 -6.63 -8.61 12.71
CA ALA A 335 -6.81 -7.94 14.00
C ALA A 335 -6.76 -6.42 13.86
N ARG A 336 -5.85 -5.91 13.01
CA ARG A 336 -5.79 -4.51 12.59
C ARG A 336 -7.08 -4.06 11.90
N SER A 337 -7.55 -4.82 10.91
CA SER A 337 -8.82 -4.52 10.24
C SER A 337 -9.96 -4.43 11.25
N ARG A 338 -10.10 -5.44 12.12
CA ARG A 338 -11.13 -5.49 13.18
C ARG A 338 -11.08 -4.30 14.13
N ALA A 339 -9.87 -3.82 14.47
CA ALA A 339 -9.69 -2.63 15.30
C ALA A 339 -10.06 -1.32 14.57
N ARG A 340 -10.15 -1.35 13.24
CA ARG A 340 -10.32 -0.17 12.36
C ARG A 340 -9.27 0.90 12.66
N ASP A 341 -8.06 0.45 12.92
CA ASP A 341 -6.91 1.27 13.31
C ASP A 341 -5.70 0.85 12.49
N ASN A 342 -5.28 1.71 11.55
CA ASN A 342 -4.10 1.43 10.71
C ASN A 342 -2.80 1.35 11.52
N SER A 343 -2.79 1.86 12.75
CA SER A 343 -1.68 1.81 13.69
C SER A 343 -1.72 0.60 14.62
N TYR A 344 -2.68 -0.31 14.46
CA TYR A 344 -2.75 -1.52 15.29
C TYR A 344 -1.43 -2.32 15.18
N PRO A 345 -0.86 -2.77 16.32
CA PRO A 345 0.39 -3.53 16.33
C PRO A 345 0.33 -4.80 15.49
N LEU A 346 1.44 -5.17 14.87
CA LEU A 346 1.63 -6.45 14.17
C LEU A 346 2.69 -7.28 14.91
N PRO A 347 2.39 -7.82 16.10
CA PRO A 347 3.39 -8.41 16.99
C PRO A 347 4.08 -9.67 16.43
N HIS A 348 3.46 -10.36 15.47
CA HIS A 348 4.02 -11.57 14.86
C HIS A 348 4.68 -11.30 13.51
N THR A 349 4.47 -10.13 12.91
CA THR A 349 5.14 -9.70 11.67
C THR A 349 6.64 -9.51 11.92
N ALA A 350 7.47 -9.95 10.97
CA ALA A 350 8.92 -9.89 11.10
C ALA A 350 9.64 -9.46 9.83
N HIS A 351 10.83 -8.88 10.01
CA HIS A 351 11.71 -8.42 8.94
C HIS A 351 13.05 -9.14 9.02
N MET A 352 13.59 -9.54 7.87
CA MET A 352 14.92 -10.13 7.72
C MET A 352 15.63 -9.46 6.54
N GLY A 353 16.95 -9.28 6.67
CA GLY A 353 17.78 -8.54 5.74
C GLY A 353 18.84 -7.71 6.46
N ARG A 354 19.72 -7.05 5.71
CA ARG A 354 20.89 -6.31 6.25
C ARG A 354 20.51 -5.19 7.22
N ARG A 355 19.34 -4.57 7.03
CA ARG A 355 18.82 -3.45 7.83
C ARG A 355 17.37 -3.69 8.28
N ALA A 356 17.10 -4.91 8.74
CA ALA A 356 15.79 -5.28 9.27
C ALA A 356 15.37 -4.39 10.45
N ASP A 357 16.32 -3.98 11.29
CA ASP A 357 16.15 -3.00 12.36
C ASP A 357 15.55 -1.68 11.87
N LEU A 358 16.01 -1.16 10.73
CA LEU A 358 15.45 0.06 10.13
C LEU A 358 14.04 -0.16 9.55
N SER A 359 13.71 -1.37 9.11
CA SER A 359 12.33 -1.70 8.70
C SER A 359 11.35 -1.70 9.89
N TYR A 360 11.78 -2.21 11.05
CA TYR A 360 11.00 -2.12 12.29
C TYR A 360 10.83 -0.67 12.74
N LEU A 361 11.89 0.15 12.64
CA LEU A 361 11.81 1.58 12.90
C LEU A 361 10.79 2.26 11.97
N ALA A 362 10.86 2.00 10.66
CA ALA A 362 9.94 2.55 9.66
C ALA A 362 8.45 2.22 9.95
N THR A 363 8.18 1.07 10.56
CA THR A 363 6.82 0.64 10.95
C THR A 363 6.23 1.44 12.12
N THR A 364 7.07 2.12 12.91
CA THR A 364 6.66 2.84 14.12
C THR A 364 6.84 4.35 14.03
N LEU A 365 7.74 4.82 13.16
CA LEU A 365 8.12 6.24 13.07
C LEU A 365 6.92 7.19 12.91
N SER A 366 5.97 6.87 12.03
CA SER A 366 4.82 7.76 11.77
C SER A 366 4.05 8.08 13.04
N LYS A 367 3.91 7.11 13.95
CA LYS A 367 3.10 7.23 15.18
C LYS A 367 3.64 8.24 16.18
N TYR A 368 4.93 8.55 16.12
CA TYR A 368 5.55 9.44 17.09
C TYR A 368 5.31 10.92 16.78
N PHE A 369 5.11 11.29 15.51
CA PHE A 369 5.12 12.69 15.07
C PHE A 369 3.84 13.07 14.29
N GLU A 370 2.67 12.72 14.84
CA GLU A 370 1.38 13.02 14.21
C GLU A 370 0.66 14.21 14.84
N TYR A 371 0.09 15.07 14.00
CA TYR A 371 -0.89 16.07 14.40
C TYR A 371 -2.28 15.64 13.92
N PRO A 372 -3.25 15.37 14.82
CA PRO A 372 -4.52 14.79 14.43
C PRO A 372 -5.24 15.58 13.34
N TYR A 373 -5.71 14.89 12.29
CA TYR A 373 -6.37 15.53 11.14
C TYR A 373 -7.54 16.45 11.54
N ALA A 374 -8.38 16.03 12.48
CA ALA A 374 -9.49 16.85 12.96
C ALA A 374 -9.03 18.15 13.64
N LYS A 375 -7.86 18.15 14.29
CA LYS A 375 -7.25 19.36 14.84
C LYS A 375 -6.70 20.25 13.73
N GLN A 376 -6.00 19.67 12.75
CA GLN A 376 -5.48 20.40 11.59
C GLN A 376 -6.60 21.07 10.78
N ASP A 377 -7.67 20.35 10.45
CA ASP A 377 -8.81 20.87 9.71
C ASP A 377 -9.50 22.03 10.45
N LYS A 378 -9.69 21.89 11.77
CA LYS A 378 -10.21 22.97 12.60
C LYS A 378 -9.28 24.18 12.60
N ALA A 379 -7.99 23.97 12.83
CA ALA A 379 -6.99 25.03 12.88
C ALA A 379 -6.97 25.85 11.58
N GLN A 380 -6.97 25.17 10.43
CA GLN A 380 -7.01 25.80 9.11
C GLN A 380 -8.18 26.78 8.95
N LYS A 381 -9.33 26.50 9.56
CA LYS A 381 -10.56 27.31 9.46
C LYS A 381 -10.65 28.41 10.51
N THR A 382 -10.08 28.21 11.69
CA THR A 382 -10.35 29.07 12.85
C THR A 382 -9.17 29.90 13.35
N LEU A 383 -7.93 29.51 13.05
CA LEU A 383 -6.74 30.19 13.56
C LEU A 383 -6.11 31.12 12.54
N THR A 384 -5.44 32.17 13.01
CA THR A 384 -4.49 32.94 12.20
C THR A 384 -3.15 32.19 12.08
N PRO A 385 -2.30 32.52 11.09
CA PRO A 385 -0.97 31.90 10.96
C PRO A 385 -0.13 31.97 12.25
N ALA A 386 -0.10 33.13 12.92
CA ALA A 386 0.63 33.30 14.18
C ALA A 386 0.05 32.45 15.32
N GLN A 387 -1.28 32.38 15.43
CA GLN A 387 -1.93 31.52 16.44
C GLN A 387 -1.61 30.05 16.23
N PHE A 388 -1.57 29.60 14.98
CA PHE A 388 -1.20 28.21 14.66
C PHE A 388 0.28 27.92 14.99
N GLN A 389 1.19 28.87 14.75
CA GLN A 389 2.58 28.73 15.21
C GLN A 389 2.67 28.55 16.72
N GLU A 390 1.95 29.35 17.51
CA GLU A 390 1.90 29.18 18.96
C GLU A 390 1.28 27.84 19.39
N GLU A 391 0.22 27.39 18.70
CA GLU A 391 -0.42 26.09 18.97
C GLU A 391 0.53 24.91 18.72
N LEU A 392 1.33 24.97 17.65
CA LEU A 392 2.27 23.89 17.32
C LEU A 392 3.53 23.87 18.18
N LYS A 393 3.94 24.97 18.83
CA LYS A 393 5.13 25.00 19.69
C LYS A 393 5.21 23.86 20.71
N PRO A 394 4.21 23.64 21.59
CA PRO A 394 4.27 22.55 22.56
C PRO A 394 4.27 21.16 21.91
N VAL A 395 3.59 21.00 20.76
CA VAL A 395 3.55 19.75 20.00
C VAL A 395 4.94 19.42 19.45
N VAL A 396 5.60 20.40 18.81
CA VAL A 396 6.95 20.26 18.25
C VAL A 396 7.98 20.02 19.36
N ALA A 397 7.85 20.69 20.50
CA ALA A 397 8.73 20.45 21.66
C ALA A 397 8.60 19.01 22.18
N GLN A 398 7.38 18.47 22.25
CA GLN A 398 7.14 17.07 22.60
C GLN A 398 7.76 16.11 21.56
N TRP A 399 7.56 16.38 20.26
CA TRP A 399 8.16 15.58 19.20
C TRP A 399 9.68 15.59 19.25
N GLN A 400 10.31 16.73 19.55
CA GLN A 400 11.75 16.82 19.73
C GLN A 400 12.22 15.92 20.89
N GLN A 401 11.55 15.95 22.04
CA GLN A 401 11.88 15.07 23.17
C GLN A 401 11.73 13.58 22.84
N GLN A 402 10.69 13.23 22.07
CA GLN A 402 10.46 11.88 21.58
C GLN A 402 11.56 11.46 20.60
N ALA A 403 11.90 12.32 19.65
CA ALA A 403 12.97 12.09 18.68
C ALA A 403 14.33 11.91 19.37
N ASP A 404 14.66 12.74 20.37
CA ASP A 404 15.89 12.62 21.15
C ASP A 404 15.94 11.30 21.93
N SER A 405 14.80 10.88 22.49
CA SER A 405 14.69 9.61 23.22
C SER A 405 14.84 8.41 22.29
N LEU A 406 14.24 8.45 21.11
CA LEU A 406 14.43 7.44 20.08
C LEU A 406 15.88 7.43 19.57
N CYS A 407 16.49 8.59 19.33
CA CYS A 407 17.91 8.66 18.92
C CYS A 407 18.84 8.06 19.97
N ARG A 408 18.55 8.23 21.28
CA ARG A 408 19.31 7.57 22.35
C ARG A 408 19.13 6.05 22.32
N LEU A 409 17.91 5.59 22.04
CA LEU A 409 17.62 4.16 21.94
C LEU A 409 18.33 3.52 20.73
N TYR A 410 18.39 4.23 19.61
CA TYR A 410 19.00 3.80 18.36
C TYR A 410 20.45 4.31 18.19
N ALA A 411 21.10 4.78 19.27
CA ALA A 411 22.38 5.49 19.22
C ALA A 411 23.51 4.78 18.45
N PRO A 412 23.61 3.43 18.41
CA PRO A 412 24.61 2.76 17.59
C PRO A 412 24.47 3.01 16.07
N SER A 413 23.26 3.22 15.56
CA SER A 413 22.99 3.43 14.13
C SER A 413 22.84 4.91 13.81
N GLN A 414 23.76 5.45 13.02
CA GLN A 414 23.64 6.83 12.53
C GLN A 414 22.51 6.94 11.50
N LYS A 415 22.27 5.92 10.67
CA LYS A 415 21.13 5.89 9.74
C LYS A 415 19.80 6.00 10.48
N ALA A 416 19.61 5.25 11.56
CA ALA A 416 18.40 5.33 12.38
C ALA A 416 18.21 6.73 12.97
N ALA A 417 19.26 7.33 13.53
CA ALA A 417 19.23 8.68 14.07
C ALA A 417 18.84 9.72 12.99
N SER A 418 19.40 9.61 11.78
CA SER A 418 19.02 10.44 10.64
C SER A 418 17.55 10.25 10.26
N LEU A 419 17.08 9.01 10.13
CA LEU A 419 15.67 8.73 9.80
C LEU A 419 14.71 9.33 10.84
N ILE A 420 14.99 9.16 12.13
CA ILE A 420 14.16 9.73 13.22
C ILE A 420 14.08 11.25 13.13
N ARG A 421 15.23 11.92 12.99
CA ARG A 421 15.32 13.38 12.93
C ARG A 421 14.68 13.94 11.66
N ASN A 422 14.94 13.31 10.52
CA ASN A 422 14.36 13.71 9.24
C ASN A 422 12.85 13.55 9.26
N HIS A 423 12.33 12.42 9.74
CA HIS A 423 10.89 12.19 9.84
C HIS A 423 10.20 13.28 10.67
N MET A 424 10.72 13.56 11.87
CA MET A 424 10.18 14.60 12.75
C MET A 424 10.18 15.98 12.08
N ASN A 425 11.31 16.38 11.48
CA ASN A 425 11.44 17.69 10.85
C ASN A 425 10.58 17.85 9.59
N LEU A 426 10.47 16.80 8.76
CA LEU A 426 9.61 16.77 7.58
C LEU A 426 8.13 16.83 7.96
N GLN A 427 7.70 16.12 9.02
CA GLN A 427 6.34 16.24 9.56
C GLN A 427 6.06 17.66 10.05
N LYS A 428 6.94 18.24 10.86
CA LYS A 428 6.84 19.64 11.31
C LYS A 428 6.65 20.60 10.13
N GLY A 429 7.52 20.51 9.13
CA GLY A 429 7.43 21.34 7.94
C GLY A 429 6.15 21.14 7.15
N ARG A 430 5.75 19.87 6.96
CA ARG A 430 4.51 19.51 6.30
C ARG A 430 3.30 20.14 7.00
N TYR A 431 3.16 20.08 8.32
CA TYR A 431 1.99 20.64 9.01
C TYR A 431 1.91 22.17 8.91
N PHE A 432 3.05 22.88 8.92
CA PHE A 432 3.08 24.31 8.62
C PHE A 432 2.63 24.62 7.19
N LEU A 433 3.10 23.86 6.21
CA LEU A 433 2.71 24.07 4.81
C LEU A 433 1.24 23.67 4.55
N ASP A 434 0.80 22.53 5.08
CA ASP A 434 -0.58 22.04 5.00
C ASP A 434 -1.55 23.05 5.61
N PHE A 435 -1.19 23.73 6.71
CA PHE A 435 -2.04 24.75 7.32
C PHE A 435 -2.43 25.86 6.32
N GLN A 436 -1.53 26.25 5.42
CA GLN A 436 -1.82 27.29 4.43
C GLN A 436 -2.59 26.78 3.21
N LEU A 437 -2.45 25.50 2.86
CA LEU A 437 -2.89 24.94 1.58
C LEU A 437 -4.36 25.20 1.25
N MET A 438 -5.27 24.96 2.19
CA MET A 438 -6.72 25.02 1.95
C MET A 438 -7.36 26.36 2.36
N ARG A 439 -6.59 27.31 2.89
CA ARG A 439 -7.15 28.54 3.48
C ARG A 439 -7.80 29.46 2.46
N SER A 440 -7.25 29.54 1.25
CA SER A 440 -7.84 30.32 0.17
C SER A 440 -9.22 29.78 -0.23
N PHE A 441 -9.36 28.46 -0.31
CA PHE A 441 -10.63 27.78 -0.58
C PHE A 441 -11.65 28.04 0.54
N TYR A 442 -11.25 27.91 1.82
CA TYR A 442 -12.15 28.22 2.93
C TYR A 442 -12.55 29.69 2.98
N ALA A 443 -11.64 30.61 2.65
CA ALA A 443 -11.94 32.05 2.60
C ALA A 443 -12.95 32.40 1.50
N GLN A 444 -12.98 31.63 0.40
CA GLN A 444 -14.00 31.77 -0.64
C GLN A 444 -15.36 31.23 -0.19
N GLN A 445 -15.39 30.17 0.62
CA GLN A 445 -16.62 29.61 1.18
C GLN A 445 -17.23 30.48 2.28
N ASP A 446 -16.39 31.09 3.13
CA ASP A 446 -16.81 32.00 4.18
C ASP A 446 -15.95 33.28 4.15
N SER A 447 -16.41 34.24 3.36
CA SER A 447 -15.76 35.55 3.20
C SER A 447 -15.88 36.43 4.45
N THR A 448 -16.70 36.05 5.44
CA THR A 448 -16.89 36.82 6.68
C THR A 448 -15.88 36.47 7.76
N ASN A 449 -15.27 35.28 7.68
CA ASN A 449 -14.30 34.78 8.63
C ASN A 449 -13.04 35.66 8.69
N GLN A 450 -12.82 36.29 9.84
CA GLN A 450 -11.70 37.23 10.03
C GLN A 450 -10.35 36.52 10.14
N ALA A 451 -10.31 35.29 10.67
CA ALA A 451 -9.07 34.54 10.79
C ALA A 451 -8.51 34.16 9.41
N LEU A 452 -9.38 33.81 8.46
CA LEU A 452 -9.01 33.46 7.08
C LEU A 452 -8.51 34.65 6.25
N LYS A 453 -8.82 35.89 6.65
CA LYS A 453 -8.32 37.11 6.00
C LYS A 453 -6.86 37.40 6.32
N VAL A 454 -6.34 36.88 7.44
CA VAL A 454 -4.96 37.08 7.85
C VAL A 454 -4.03 36.19 7.01
N GLN A 455 -3.20 36.84 6.19
CA GLN A 455 -2.16 36.19 5.39
C GLN A 455 -0.86 36.02 6.20
N PRO A 456 -0.08 34.95 5.97
CA PRO A 456 1.23 34.81 6.58
C PRO A 456 2.21 35.86 6.06
N ASP A 457 3.03 36.42 6.94
CA ASP A 457 4.22 37.17 6.55
C ASP A 457 5.44 36.24 6.38
N ALA A 458 6.60 36.78 6.00
CA ALA A 458 7.82 36.01 5.79
C ALA A 458 8.30 35.25 7.05
N SER A 459 8.02 35.76 8.25
CA SER A 459 8.42 35.12 9.51
C SER A 459 7.67 33.81 9.77
N TYR A 460 6.48 33.65 9.18
CA TYR A 460 5.75 32.39 9.22
C TYR A 460 6.59 31.23 8.66
N TYR A 461 7.37 31.49 7.61
CA TYR A 461 8.18 30.50 6.90
C TYR A 461 9.57 30.28 7.50
N HIS A 462 9.91 30.93 8.63
CA HIS A 462 11.20 30.76 9.28
C HIS A 462 11.51 29.32 9.71
N PHE A 463 10.49 28.47 9.88
CA PHE A 463 10.69 27.05 10.16
C PHE A 463 11.51 26.34 9.06
N LEU A 464 11.54 26.84 7.82
CA LEU A 464 12.35 26.30 6.73
C LEU A 464 13.85 26.38 7.02
N LYS A 465 14.29 27.30 7.89
CA LYS A 465 15.68 27.42 8.33
C LYS A 465 16.09 26.32 9.31
N GLU A 466 15.12 25.63 9.90
CA GLU A 466 15.32 24.57 10.90
C GLU A 466 15.12 23.16 10.31
N ILE A 467 14.55 23.06 9.11
CA ILE A 467 14.38 21.79 8.40
C ILE A 467 15.71 21.43 7.71
N PRO A 468 16.13 20.15 7.75
CA PRO A 468 17.35 19.70 7.10
C PRO A 468 17.20 19.63 5.57
N LEU A 469 17.01 20.77 4.93
CA LEU A 469 16.77 20.87 3.48
C LEU A 469 18.00 20.47 2.64
N ASP A 470 19.18 20.36 3.25
CA ASP A 470 20.44 19.96 2.60
C ASP A 470 20.82 18.49 2.82
N GLU A 471 20.08 17.75 3.65
CA GLU A 471 20.43 16.37 4.01
C GLU A 471 19.92 15.36 2.97
N PRO A 472 20.79 14.64 2.23
CA PRO A 472 20.35 13.62 1.27
C PRO A 472 19.50 12.54 1.93
N SER A 473 19.83 12.19 3.18
CA SER A 473 19.10 11.19 3.97
C SER A 473 17.63 11.53 4.21
N ALA A 474 17.19 12.78 3.98
CA ALA A 474 15.77 13.14 4.01
C ALA A 474 14.98 12.46 2.88
N LEU A 475 15.63 12.13 1.76
CA LEU A 475 15.04 11.40 0.63
C LEU A 475 14.71 9.94 0.96
N ALA A 476 15.26 9.40 2.04
CA ALA A 476 14.90 8.06 2.52
C ALA A 476 13.59 8.06 3.32
N ASP A 477 13.04 9.22 3.71
CA ASP A 477 11.85 9.29 4.53
C ASP A 477 10.57 8.97 3.75
N LEU A 478 9.64 8.24 4.36
CA LEU A 478 8.36 7.87 3.74
C LEU A 478 7.50 9.10 3.36
N SER A 479 7.65 10.23 4.05
CA SER A 479 6.85 11.44 3.85
C SER A 479 7.46 12.46 2.90
N ILE A 480 8.64 12.18 2.34
CA ILE A 480 9.41 13.15 1.57
C ILE A 480 8.66 13.67 0.34
N GLY A 481 7.97 12.79 -0.41
CA GLY A 481 7.22 13.20 -1.60
C GLY A 481 6.11 14.19 -1.28
N ILE A 482 5.42 14.00 -0.15
CA ILE A 482 4.40 14.95 0.34
C ILE A 482 5.07 16.28 0.70
N PHE A 483 6.18 16.24 1.46
CA PHE A 483 6.87 17.46 1.87
C PHE A 483 7.37 18.27 0.67
N ILE A 484 8.08 17.64 -0.28
CA ILE A 484 8.59 18.29 -1.49
C ILE A 484 7.43 18.93 -2.27
N ASN A 485 6.33 18.20 -2.48
CA ASN A 485 5.16 18.76 -3.14
C ASN A 485 4.62 20.02 -2.42
N ARG A 486 4.48 19.98 -1.08
CA ARG A 486 4.04 21.15 -0.32
C ARG A 486 5.02 22.31 -0.40
N PHE A 487 6.32 22.01 -0.42
CA PHE A 487 7.39 22.99 -0.53
C PHE A 487 7.40 23.67 -1.91
N GLU A 488 7.19 22.91 -2.99
CA GLU A 488 7.12 23.41 -4.37
C GLU A 488 5.94 24.33 -4.66
N PHE A 489 4.81 24.07 -4.00
CA PHE A 489 3.55 24.77 -4.23
C PHE A 489 3.16 25.70 -3.06
N MET A 490 4.12 26.05 -2.20
CA MET A 490 3.85 26.94 -1.07
C MET A 490 3.48 28.36 -1.51
N SER A 491 2.67 29.04 -0.69
CA SER A 491 2.09 30.35 -1.02
C SER A 491 3.10 31.42 -1.49
N PRO A 492 4.31 31.59 -0.88
CA PRO A 492 5.28 32.58 -1.36
C PRO A 492 5.68 32.39 -2.82
N LEU A 493 5.76 31.14 -3.30
CA LEU A 493 6.14 30.82 -4.67
C LEU A 493 5.03 31.14 -5.68
N SER A 494 3.79 31.38 -5.23
CA SER A 494 2.69 31.84 -6.09
C SER A 494 2.86 33.28 -6.60
N ALA A 495 3.82 34.05 -6.04
CA ALA A 495 4.15 35.39 -6.51
C ALA A 495 4.52 35.45 -8.00
N VAL A 496 4.98 34.33 -8.58
CA VAL A 496 5.26 34.21 -10.02
C VAL A 496 4.04 34.48 -10.90
N TYR A 497 2.82 34.23 -10.41
CA TYR A 497 1.59 34.46 -11.19
C TYR A 497 1.27 35.95 -11.36
N GLN A 498 1.79 36.82 -10.48
CA GLN A 498 1.73 38.27 -10.72
C GLN A 498 2.71 38.69 -11.82
N ASP A 499 3.94 38.15 -11.81
CA ASP A 499 4.91 38.38 -12.87
C ASP A 499 4.35 37.91 -14.23
N GLN A 500 3.66 36.76 -14.27
CA GLN A 500 2.96 36.28 -15.46
C GLN A 500 1.96 37.31 -15.98
N LYS A 501 1.07 37.83 -15.12
CA LYS A 501 0.06 38.81 -15.52
C LYS A 501 0.71 40.09 -16.05
N ASN A 502 1.77 40.56 -15.40
CA ASN A 502 2.50 41.74 -15.84
C ASN A 502 3.14 41.54 -17.21
N MET A 503 3.81 40.40 -17.43
CA MET A 503 4.41 40.05 -18.72
C MET A 503 3.35 39.89 -19.81
N GLN A 504 2.20 39.27 -19.50
CA GLN A 504 1.11 39.10 -20.46
C GLN A 504 0.48 40.43 -20.91
N ASN A 505 0.62 41.50 -20.13
CA ASN A 505 0.14 42.84 -20.48
C ASN A 505 1.18 43.68 -21.25
N ASP A 506 2.41 43.17 -21.43
CA ASP A 506 3.49 43.87 -22.13
C ASP A 506 3.40 43.65 -23.64
N GLU A 507 3.32 44.73 -24.43
CA GLU A 507 3.18 44.68 -25.89
C GLU A 507 4.36 43.98 -26.59
N ALA A 508 5.59 44.20 -26.09
CA ALA A 508 6.78 43.57 -26.65
C ALA A 508 6.81 42.08 -26.35
N PHE A 509 6.26 41.64 -25.20
CA PHE A 509 6.08 40.23 -24.89
C PHE A 509 4.99 39.59 -25.75
N GLN A 510 3.88 40.29 -26.00
CA GLN A 510 2.79 39.80 -26.86
C GLN A 510 3.22 39.63 -28.32
N ALA A 511 4.16 40.43 -28.79
CA ALA A 511 4.71 40.36 -30.16
C ALA A 511 5.62 39.13 -30.41
N LEU A 512 6.03 38.41 -29.36
CA LEU A 512 6.89 37.22 -29.48
C LEU A 512 6.12 35.99 -29.99
N SER A 513 6.85 35.05 -30.59
CA SER A 513 6.29 33.74 -30.93
C SER A 513 5.83 32.98 -29.68
N SER A 514 4.91 32.02 -29.84
CA SER A 514 4.38 31.27 -28.70
C SER A 514 5.48 30.54 -27.91
N ASP A 515 6.45 29.95 -28.61
CA ASP A 515 7.58 29.23 -27.99
C ASP A 515 8.49 30.17 -27.20
N GLU A 516 8.83 31.34 -27.75
CA GLU A 516 9.65 32.34 -27.07
C GLU A 516 8.97 32.90 -25.82
N ARG A 517 7.65 33.12 -25.86
CA ARG A 517 6.87 33.54 -24.69
C ARG A 517 6.93 32.49 -23.58
N MET A 518 6.77 31.21 -23.93
CA MET A 518 6.84 30.12 -22.97
C MET A 518 8.22 30.01 -22.33
N LEU A 519 9.30 30.08 -23.13
CA LEU A 519 10.66 30.08 -22.61
C LEU A 519 10.90 31.24 -21.63
N ARG A 520 10.53 32.47 -22.00
CA ARG A 520 10.70 33.65 -21.13
C ARG A 520 9.89 33.55 -19.84
N LEU A 521 8.67 33.03 -19.90
CA LEU A 521 7.85 32.79 -18.70
C LEU A 521 8.49 31.76 -17.78
N GLN A 522 8.95 30.62 -18.30
CA GLN A 522 9.58 29.59 -17.48
C GLN A 522 10.88 30.08 -16.84
N LEU A 523 11.73 30.79 -17.59
CA LEU A 523 12.92 31.43 -17.03
C LEU A 523 12.55 32.39 -15.89
N ARG A 524 11.54 33.24 -16.08
CA ARG A 524 11.10 34.20 -15.07
C ARG A 524 10.54 33.51 -13.83
N PHE A 525 9.72 32.47 -14.01
CA PHE A 525 9.16 31.68 -12.92
C PHE A 525 10.26 31.05 -12.10
N TYR A 526 11.22 30.42 -12.77
CA TYR A 526 12.37 29.81 -12.14
C TYR A 526 13.18 30.84 -11.32
N GLU A 527 13.62 31.94 -11.95
CA GLU A 527 14.45 32.97 -11.30
C GLU A 527 13.75 33.59 -10.08
N LYS A 528 12.45 33.84 -10.20
CA LYS A 528 11.65 34.39 -9.10
C LYS A 528 11.50 33.39 -7.95
N LYS A 529 11.21 32.11 -8.24
CA LYS A 529 11.12 31.07 -7.21
C LYS A 529 12.47 30.86 -6.51
N ASP A 530 13.55 30.76 -7.26
CA ASP A 530 14.91 30.59 -6.72
C ASP A 530 15.28 31.75 -5.80
N SER A 531 15.02 32.99 -6.21
CA SER A 531 15.21 34.18 -5.37
C SER A 531 14.40 34.13 -4.06
N ILE A 532 13.16 33.65 -4.10
CA ILE A 532 12.31 33.53 -2.91
C ILE A 532 12.87 32.46 -1.98
N ILE A 533 13.22 31.29 -2.50
CA ILE A 533 13.81 30.19 -1.72
C ILE A 533 15.09 30.63 -1.02
N ASN A 534 15.98 31.30 -1.74
CA ASN A 534 17.22 31.83 -1.18
C ASN A 534 16.99 32.86 -0.06
N SER A 535 15.82 33.50 0.00
CA SER A 535 15.47 34.42 1.10
C SER A 535 14.81 33.74 2.30
N LEU A 536 14.21 32.56 2.10
CA LEU A 536 13.44 31.83 3.12
C LEU A 536 14.27 30.76 3.83
N CYS A 537 15.23 30.14 3.13
CA CYS A 537 16.00 29.01 3.65
C CYS A 537 17.30 29.46 4.35
N ALA A 538 17.90 28.56 5.14
CA ALA A 538 19.16 28.85 5.84
C ALA A 538 20.37 28.92 4.89
N THR A 539 20.35 28.09 3.85
CA THR A 539 21.38 27.99 2.81
C THR A 539 20.78 28.41 1.46
N PRO A 540 21.56 29.09 0.59
CA PRO A 540 21.15 29.30 -0.78
C PRO A 540 21.04 27.96 -1.50
N SER A 541 19.94 27.77 -2.24
CA SER A 541 19.74 26.61 -3.11
C SER A 541 19.90 25.25 -2.41
N PRO A 542 19.14 24.98 -1.33
CA PRO A 542 19.32 23.77 -0.56
C PRO A 542 19.03 22.51 -1.39
N LEU A 543 19.56 21.35 -0.99
CA LEU A 543 19.40 20.10 -1.75
C LEU A 543 17.94 19.80 -2.15
N LEU A 544 16.98 19.91 -1.23
CA LEU A 544 15.56 19.66 -1.53
C LEU A 544 14.96 20.69 -2.49
N TRP A 545 15.51 21.91 -2.57
CA TRP A 545 15.15 22.85 -3.64
C TRP A 545 15.75 22.45 -4.99
N GLN A 546 17.00 21.97 -5.01
CA GLN A 546 17.59 21.42 -6.22
C GLN A 546 16.79 20.21 -6.73
N VAL A 547 16.35 19.33 -5.83
CA VAL A 547 15.44 18.22 -6.14
C VAL A 547 14.14 18.75 -6.74
N ALA A 548 13.51 19.76 -6.14
CA ALA A 548 12.31 20.39 -6.69
C ALA A 548 12.51 20.99 -8.09
N CYS A 549 13.67 21.61 -8.33
CA CYS A 549 14.05 22.10 -9.66
C CYS A 549 14.14 20.97 -10.69
N VAL A 550 14.81 19.86 -10.35
CA VAL A 550 14.90 18.68 -11.25
C VAL A 550 13.53 18.04 -11.46
N ARG A 551 12.74 17.90 -10.39
CA ARG A 551 11.40 17.32 -10.40
C ARG A 551 10.47 18.07 -11.36
N ASN A 552 10.57 19.40 -11.39
CA ASN A 552 9.78 20.25 -12.28
C ASN A 552 10.15 20.09 -13.77
N LEU A 553 11.39 19.66 -14.09
CA LEU A 553 11.85 19.52 -15.47
C LEU A 553 10.96 18.57 -16.27
N ARG A 554 10.43 17.49 -15.68
CA ARG A 554 9.61 16.54 -16.44
C ARG A 554 8.42 17.24 -17.11
N SER A 555 7.66 18.01 -16.35
CA SER A 555 6.53 18.80 -16.88
C SER A 555 6.99 19.94 -17.80
N THR A 556 8.03 20.69 -17.41
CA THR A 556 8.49 21.83 -18.21
C THR A 556 9.05 21.40 -19.57
N LEU A 557 9.79 20.29 -19.63
CA LEU A 557 10.41 19.78 -20.85
C LEU A 557 9.41 19.00 -21.73
N SER A 558 8.47 18.23 -21.15
CA SER A 558 7.51 17.47 -21.95
C SER A 558 6.36 18.33 -22.49
N ASN A 559 5.87 19.29 -21.68
CA ASN A 559 4.61 19.99 -21.95
C ASN A 559 4.78 21.46 -22.37
N VAL A 560 5.86 22.11 -21.96
CA VAL A 560 6.02 23.56 -22.16
C VAL A 560 7.08 23.87 -23.23
N LEU A 561 8.30 23.36 -23.05
CA LEU A 561 9.45 23.67 -23.90
C LEU A 561 9.63 22.59 -24.98
N LYS A 562 8.78 22.64 -26.00
CA LYS A 562 8.71 21.61 -27.06
C LYS A 562 9.96 21.56 -27.95
N ARG A 563 10.72 22.65 -28.07
CA ARG A 563 11.94 22.72 -28.88
C ARG A 563 13.16 22.42 -28.01
N ARG A 564 13.99 21.47 -28.43
CA ARG A 564 15.23 21.10 -27.71
C ARG A 564 16.13 22.32 -27.42
N GLN A 565 16.24 23.26 -28.36
CA GLN A 565 17.03 24.48 -28.17
C GLN A 565 16.53 25.34 -27.00
N ASP A 566 15.21 25.51 -26.85
CA ASP A 566 14.64 26.28 -25.74
C ASP A 566 14.81 25.53 -24.41
N ALA A 567 14.62 24.21 -24.44
CA ALA A 567 14.88 23.34 -23.31
C ALA A 567 16.35 23.42 -22.84
N GLU A 568 17.32 23.46 -23.76
CA GLU A 568 18.74 23.64 -23.45
C GLU A 568 19.05 25.01 -22.83
N VAL A 569 18.44 26.09 -23.34
CA VAL A 569 18.58 27.43 -22.75
C VAL A 569 18.02 27.46 -21.34
N PHE A 570 16.83 26.90 -21.13
CA PHE A 570 16.22 26.81 -19.81
C PHE A 570 17.06 25.97 -18.85
N LEU A 571 17.48 24.77 -19.25
CA LEU A 571 18.29 23.89 -18.41
C LEU A 571 19.63 24.54 -18.03
N SER A 572 20.30 25.22 -18.96
CA SER A 572 21.56 25.93 -18.68
C SER A 572 21.41 27.02 -17.63
N ARG A 573 20.20 27.58 -17.46
CA ARG A 573 19.87 28.48 -16.35
C ARG A 573 19.65 27.70 -15.05
N VAL A 574 18.88 26.62 -15.09
CA VAL A 574 18.57 25.78 -13.92
C VAL A 574 19.85 25.17 -13.31
N GLU A 575 20.78 24.74 -14.15
CA GLU A 575 22.05 24.14 -13.71
C GLU A 575 22.91 25.04 -12.83
N LYS A 576 22.71 26.36 -12.87
CA LYS A 576 23.41 27.30 -11.98
C LYS A 576 23.04 27.10 -10.51
N THR A 577 21.86 26.55 -10.23
CA THR A 577 21.37 26.20 -8.89
C THR A 577 21.69 24.74 -8.54
N LEU A 578 21.84 23.86 -9.54
CA LEU A 578 22.16 22.45 -9.34
C LEU A 578 23.65 22.27 -8.99
N THR A 579 24.00 22.44 -7.72
CA THR A 579 25.36 22.25 -7.21
C THR A 579 25.69 20.77 -6.98
N HIS A 580 24.69 19.92 -6.70
CA HIS A 580 24.90 18.50 -6.50
C HIS A 580 25.17 17.76 -7.84
N PRO A 581 26.30 17.02 -7.99
CA PRO A 581 26.67 16.38 -9.25
C PRO A 581 25.61 15.40 -9.78
N TYR A 582 25.04 14.57 -8.90
CA TYR A 582 23.97 13.64 -9.28
C TYR A 582 22.77 14.36 -9.87
N LEU A 583 22.27 15.44 -9.23
CA LEU A 583 21.10 16.17 -9.71
C LEU A 583 21.35 16.86 -11.05
N ARG A 584 22.57 17.38 -11.26
CA ARG A 584 22.97 17.94 -12.57
C ARG A 584 22.99 16.88 -13.66
N ALA A 585 23.54 15.70 -13.38
CA ALA A 585 23.53 14.57 -14.31
C ALA A 585 22.10 14.11 -14.61
N THR A 586 21.26 13.95 -13.59
CA THR A 586 19.84 13.59 -13.73
C THR A 586 19.07 14.61 -14.57
N ALA A 587 19.30 15.90 -14.37
CA ALA A 587 18.67 16.95 -15.16
C ALA A 587 19.04 16.89 -16.66
N ARG A 588 20.30 16.57 -16.96
CA ARG A 588 20.77 16.36 -18.34
C ARG A 588 20.18 15.10 -18.95
N ASN A 589 20.12 14.00 -18.20
CA ASN A 589 19.47 12.77 -18.67
C ASN A 589 17.98 13.00 -18.98
N LEU A 590 17.27 13.79 -18.16
CA LEU A 590 15.87 14.16 -18.43
C LEU A 590 15.72 14.97 -19.72
N LEU A 591 16.66 15.87 -20.04
CA LEU A 591 16.64 16.58 -21.31
C LEU A 591 16.76 15.61 -22.50
N ASP A 592 17.64 14.63 -22.40
CA ASP A 592 17.83 13.66 -23.48
C ASP A 592 16.65 12.68 -23.60
N GLU A 593 16.08 12.25 -22.48
CA GLU A 593 14.86 11.41 -22.45
C GLU A 593 13.64 12.15 -23.00
N LEU A 594 13.42 13.39 -22.55
CA LEU A 594 12.19 14.12 -22.80
C LEU A 594 12.28 15.06 -23.99
N CYS A 595 13.45 15.47 -24.44
CA CYS A 595 13.62 16.28 -25.65
C CYS A 595 14.63 15.64 -26.61
N PRO A 596 14.42 14.38 -27.05
CA PRO A 596 15.34 13.73 -27.97
C PRO A 596 15.31 14.44 -29.32
N GLU A 597 16.43 14.43 -30.05
CA GLU A 597 16.53 15.06 -31.38
C GLU A 597 15.49 14.50 -32.36
N ASN A 598 15.19 13.21 -32.24
CA ASN A 598 14.15 12.52 -33.01
C ASN A 598 13.23 11.75 -32.04
N ARG A 599 12.14 12.38 -31.59
CA ARG A 599 11.13 11.68 -30.78
C ARG A 599 10.30 10.77 -31.68
N PRO A 600 10.24 9.44 -31.42
CA PRO A 600 9.35 8.58 -32.18
C PRO A 600 7.88 8.94 -31.87
N ALA A 601 7.01 8.86 -32.87
CA ALA A 601 5.59 9.18 -32.68
C ALA A 601 4.91 8.20 -31.71
N SER A 602 5.37 6.94 -31.67
CA SER A 602 4.88 5.90 -30.78
C SER A 602 5.99 4.95 -30.33
N TYR A 603 5.71 4.12 -29.32
CA TYR A 603 6.61 3.09 -28.82
C TYR A 603 5.88 1.75 -28.65
N GLN A 604 6.65 0.66 -28.72
CA GLN A 604 6.15 -0.69 -28.46
C GLN A 604 6.18 -0.98 -26.96
N LEU A 605 5.12 -1.60 -26.45
CA LEU A 605 5.07 -2.04 -25.05
C LEU A 605 6.11 -3.13 -24.78
N PRO A 606 6.73 -3.16 -23.59
CA PRO A 606 7.64 -4.23 -23.20
C PRO A 606 6.91 -5.57 -23.14
N GLU A 607 7.59 -6.68 -23.40
CA GLU A 607 6.98 -8.01 -23.24
C GLU A 607 6.73 -8.36 -21.76
N GLY A 608 5.66 -9.11 -21.51
CA GLY A 608 5.35 -9.63 -20.18
C GLY A 608 3.86 -9.63 -19.84
N LYS A 609 3.55 -10.19 -18.67
CA LYS A 609 2.17 -10.44 -18.21
C LYS A 609 1.26 -9.20 -18.29
N ALA A 610 1.76 -8.01 -17.95
CA ALA A 610 0.97 -6.79 -18.00
C ALA A 610 0.57 -6.42 -19.44
N THR A 611 1.50 -6.54 -20.38
CA THR A 611 1.25 -6.31 -21.81
C THR A 611 0.32 -7.36 -22.39
N ASP A 612 0.43 -8.62 -21.98
CA ASP A 612 -0.50 -9.67 -22.42
C ASP A 612 -1.96 -9.37 -22.00
N ILE A 613 -2.14 -8.91 -20.75
CA ILE A 613 -3.45 -8.46 -20.24
C ILE A 613 -3.96 -7.30 -21.09
N PHE A 614 -3.14 -6.28 -21.34
CA PHE A 614 -3.55 -5.10 -22.11
C PHE A 614 -3.87 -5.44 -23.57
N ARG A 615 -3.03 -6.23 -24.24
CA ARG A 615 -3.24 -6.73 -25.61
C ARG A 615 -4.56 -7.48 -25.74
N ARG A 616 -4.93 -8.30 -24.75
CA ARG A 616 -6.23 -8.98 -24.70
C ARG A 616 -7.40 -8.00 -24.61
N ILE A 617 -7.26 -6.91 -23.85
CA ILE A 617 -8.30 -5.87 -23.72
C ILE A 617 -8.49 -5.12 -25.04
N ILE A 618 -7.41 -4.80 -25.75
CA ILE A 618 -7.48 -4.00 -26.99
C ILE A 618 -7.72 -4.82 -28.26
N ALA A 619 -7.51 -6.15 -28.24
CA ALA A 619 -7.68 -7.02 -29.40
C ALA A 619 -9.06 -6.91 -30.11
N PRO A 620 -10.19 -6.76 -29.40
CA PRO A 620 -11.50 -6.54 -30.04
C PRO A 620 -11.60 -5.22 -30.83
N HIS A 621 -10.66 -4.29 -30.64
CA HIS A 621 -10.64 -2.97 -31.27
C HIS A 621 -9.50 -2.81 -32.29
N ALA A 622 -8.94 -3.91 -32.77
CA ALA A 622 -7.81 -3.91 -33.69
C ALA A 622 -8.06 -3.06 -34.95
N GLY A 623 -7.02 -2.36 -35.42
CA GLY A 623 -7.08 -1.51 -36.60
C GLY A 623 -7.64 -0.09 -36.36
N LYS A 624 -8.01 0.24 -35.12
CA LYS A 624 -8.43 1.60 -34.71
C LYS A 624 -7.39 2.26 -33.81
N VAL A 625 -7.40 3.59 -33.80
CA VAL A 625 -6.77 4.39 -32.75
C VAL A 625 -7.68 4.38 -31.53
N LEU A 626 -7.13 4.12 -30.34
CA LEU A 626 -7.91 4.04 -29.10
C LEU A 626 -7.52 5.17 -28.15
N PHE A 627 -8.51 5.87 -27.60
CA PHE A 627 -8.30 6.68 -26.40
C PHE A 627 -8.72 5.85 -25.18
N VAL A 628 -7.73 5.38 -24.41
CA VAL A 628 -7.92 4.56 -23.22
C VAL A 628 -7.93 5.45 -21.99
N ASP A 629 -9.02 5.42 -21.24
CA ASP A 629 -9.23 6.15 -19.98
C ASP A 629 -9.25 5.17 -18.80
N PHE A 630 -8.21 5.23 -17.96
CA PHE A 630 -8.14 4.54 -16.69
C PHE A 630 -8.84 5.38 -15.61
N TRP A 631 -9.98 4.88 -15.12
CA TRP A 631 -10.91 5.64 -14.30
C TRP A 631 -11.47 4.81 -13.14
N ALA A 632 -12.23 5.46 -12.25
CA ALA A 632 -13.02 4.79 -11.23
C ALA A 632 -14.29 5.56 -10.84
N THR A 633 -15.32 4.84 -10.39
CA THR A 633 -16.55 5.46 -9.84
C THR A 633 -16.32 6.25 -8.55
N THR A 634 -15.25 5.90 -7.82
CA THR A 634 -14.76 6.57 -6.61
C THR A 634 -13.88 7.78 -6.91
N CYS A 635 -13.47 7.98 -8.16
CA CYS A 635 -12.61 9.09 -8.59
C CYS A 635 -13.43 10.29 -9.08
N GLY A 636 -13.50 11.35 -8.27
CA GLY A 636 -14.19 12.60 -8.60
C GLY A 636 -13.74 13.22 -9.93
N PRO A 637 -12.45 13.50 -10.14
CA PRO A 637 -11.92 14.07 -11.38
C PRO A 637 -12.20 13.21 -12.62
N CYS A 638 -12.07 11.88 -12.51
CA CYS A 638 -12.37 10.95 -13.60
C CYS A 638 -13.82 11.08 -14.05
N ARG A 639 -14.76 11.07 -13.09
CA ARG A 639 -16.19 11.26 -13.39
C ARG A 639 -16.47 12.61 -14.04
N GLY A 640 -15.78 13.67 -13.60
CA GLY A 640 -15.86 14.99 -14.22
C GLY A 640 -15.41 14.98 -15.68
N GLY A 641 -14.26 14.37 -15.97
CA GLY A 641 -13.72 14.24 -17.34
C GLY A 641 -14.62 13.43 -18.26
N ILE A 642 -15.16 12.31 -17.78
CA ILE A 642 -16.11 11.47 -18.52
C ILE A 642 -17.38 12.26 -18.85
N GLN A 643 -17.94 13.01 -17.90
CA GLN A 643 -19.15 13.79 -18.14
C GLN A 643 -18.90 14.95 -19.10
N ALA A 644 -17.77 15.65 -18.98
CA ALA A 644 -17.40 16.77 -19.84
C ALA A 644 -17.19 16.36 -21.31
N THR A 645 -16.78 15.12 -21.57
CA THR A 645 -16.53 14.60 -22.93
C THR A 645 -17.76 13.95 -23.59
N ALA A 646 -18.95 14.09 -23.01
CA ALA A 646 -20.16 13.40 -23.49
C ALA A 646 -20.55 13.73 -24.94
N ASP A 647 -20.46 15.00 -25.35
CA ASP A 647 -20.82 15.39 -26.72
C ASP A 647 -19.75 14.97 -27.74
N LEU A 648 -18.47 15.04 -27.37
CA LEU A 648 -17.37 14.54 -28.18
C LEU A 648 -17.51 13.03 -28.44
N ARG A 649 -17.89 12.25 -27.42
CA ARG A 649 -18.19 10.82 -27.59
C ARG A 649 -19.33 10.55 -28.55
N LYS A 650 -20.37 11.38 -28.56
CA LYS A 650 -21.48 11.23 -29.52
C LYS A 650 -21.01 11.51 -30.96
N GLN A 651 -20.19 12.54 -31.16
CA GLN A 651 -19.66 12.89 -32.48
C GLN A 651 -18.80 11.77 -33.07
N TYR A 652 -17.92 11.19 -32.26
CA TYR A 652 -16.99 10.14 -32.69
C TYR A 652 -17.52 8.72 -32.50
N ARG A 653 -18.81 8.57 -32.17
CA ARG A 653 -19.45 7.27 -31.99
C ARG A 653 -19.44 6.50 -33.31
N ASN A 654 -18.99 5.26 -33.28
CA ASN A 654 -18.84 4.38 -34.45
C ASN A 654 -17.88 4.92 -35.53
N HIS A 655 -16.95 5.83 -35.18
CA HIS A 655 -15.91 6.26 -36.11
C HIS A 655 -15.13 5.03 -36.63
N PRO A 656 -14.88 4.91 -37.95
CA PRO A 656 -14.28 3.70 -38.54
C PRO A 656 -12.85 3.46 -38.04
N GLU A 657 -12.13 4.53 -37.69
CA GLU A 657 -10.71 4.48 -37.34
C GLU A 657 -10.41 4.85 -35.89
N PHE A 658 -11.42 5.15 -35.06
CA PHE A 658 -11.23 5.63 -33.69
C PHE A 658 -12.26 5.07 -32.71
N GLN A 659 -11.86 4.87 -31.45
CA GLN A 659 -12.76 4.41 -30.38
C GLN A 659 -12.31 4.84 -28.97
N PHE A 660 -13.26 5.17 -28.11
CA PHE A 660 -13.03 5.34 -26.68
C PHE A 660 -13.06 3.98 -25.96
N VAL A 661 -12.11 3.77 -25.04
CA VAL A 661 -12.02 2.58 -24.20
C VAL A 661 -11.87 3.00 -22.74
N TYR A 662 -12.74 2.49 -21.88
CA TYR A 662 -12.79 2.83 -20.46
C TYR A 662 -12.39 1.63 -19.62
N ILE A 663 -11.34 1.75 -18.81
CA ILE A 663 -10.81 0.66 -17.98
C ILE A 663 -10.89 1.05 -16.50
N THR A 664 -11.45 0.18 -15.67
CA THR A 664 -11.51 0.36 -14.22
C THR A 664 -11.26 -0.96 -13.48
N SER A 665 -11.01 -0.92 -12.17
CA SER A 665 -10.90 -2.11 -11.32
C SER A 665 -12.21 -2.44 -10.61
N GLU A 666 -12.37 -3.70 -10.22
CA GLU A 666 -13.50 -4.13 -9.40
C GLU A 666 -13.52 -3.53 -7.99
N THR A 667 -12.34 -3.23 -7.45
CA THR A 667 -12.17 -2.65 -6.10
C THR A 667 -12.50 -1.16 -6.08
N GLU A 668 -12.04 -0.39 -7.06
CA GLU A 668 -12.31 1.05 -7.14
C GLU A 668 -13.67 1.37 -7.78
N SER A 669 -14.27 0.38 -8.47
CA SER A 669 -15.62 0.43 -9.05
C SER A 669 -16.43 -0.83 -8.73
N PRO A 670 -17.03 -0.90 -7.51
CA PRO A 670 -17.93 -1.99 -7.12
C PRO A 670 -19.06 -2.20 -8.14
N GLU A 671 -19.48 -3.45 -8.35
CA GLU A 671 -20.34 -3.85 -9.47
C GLU A 671 -21.58 -2.98 -9.66
N LYS A 672 -22.34 -2.72 -8.59
CA LYS A 672 -23.53 -1.87 -8.66
C LYS A 672 -23.19 -0.44 -9.09
N SER A 673 -22.21 0.18 -8.45
CA SER A 673 -21.75 1.53 -8.78
C SER A 673 -21.24 1.63 -10.22
N TYR A 674 -20.53 0.60 -10.69
CA TYR A 674 -20.05 0.49 -12.06
C TYR A 674 -21.21 0.41 -13.05
N THR A 675 -22.12 -0.54 -12.87
CA THR A 675 -23.25 -0.77 -13.79
C THR A 675 -24.14 0.47 -13.90
N ASP A 676 -24.50 1.08 -12.76
CA ASP A 676 -25.32 2.29 -12.72
C ASP A 676 -24.62 3.47 -13.44
N TYR A 677 -23.30 3.62 -13.23
CA TYR A 677 -22.53 4.69 -13.86
C TYR A 677 -22.36 4.49 -15.36
N VAL A 678 -22.06 3.27 -15.80
CA VAL A 678 -21.89 2.94 -17.23
C VAL A 678 -23.19 3.14 -17.99
N GLU A 679 -24.31 2.63 -17.48
CA GLU A 679 -25.62 2.79 -18.13
C GLU A 679 -25.99 4.28 -18.29
N LYS A 680 -25.62 5.12 -17.32
CA LYS A 680 -25.94 6.55 -17.33
C LYS A 680 -25.00 7.39 -18.20
N HIS A 681 -23.70 7.11 -18.21
CA HIS A 681 -22.68 8.03 -18.74
C HIS A 681 -21.79 7.46 -19.85
N LEU A 682 -21.70 6.13 -19.98
CA LEU A 682 -20.81 5.42 -20.91
C LEU A 682 -21.57 4.40 -21.78
N LYS A 683 -22.89 4.50 -21.87
CA LYS A 683 -23.70 3.57 -22.66
C LYS A 683 -23.30 3.60 -24.13
N GLY A 684 -22.89 2.43 -24.63
CA GLY A 684 -22.42 2.22 -25.99
C GLY A 684 -20.90 2.36 -26.17
N GLU A 685 -20.17 2.75 -25.13
CA GLU A 685 -18.71 2.79 -25.14
C GLU A 685 -18.12 1.43 -24.75
N ALA A 686 -16.85 1.17 -25.11
CA ALA A 686 -16.17 -0.04 -24.67
C ALA A 686 -15.71 0.13 -23.21
N CYS A 687 -16.32 -0.62 -22.29
CA CYS A 687 -16.00 -0.55 -20.87
C CYS A 687 -15.52 -1.91 -20.34
N TYR A 688 -14.40 -1.89 -19.62
CA TYR A 688 -13.75 -3.07 -19.04
C TYR A 688 -13.60 -2.89 -17.53
N ARG A 689 -14.22 -3.79 -16.76
CA ARG A 689 -14.07 -3.88 -15.31
C ARG A 689 -13.12 -5.04 -14.99
N LEU A 690 -11.86 -4.72 -14.72
CA LEU A 690 -10.79 -5.69 -14.50
C LEU A 690 -10.80 -6.21 -13.07
N THR A 691 -10.17 -7.37 -12.86
CA THR A 691 -9.81 -7.79 -11.49
C THR A 691 -8.80 -6.81 -10.90
N ASP A 692 -8.74 -6.74 -9.57
CA ASP A 692 -7.80 -5.86 -8.86
C ASP A 692 -6.34 -6.10 -9.31
N THR A 693 -5.95 -7.37 -9.48
CA THR A 693 -4.60 -7.75 -9.94
C THR A 693 -4.33 -7.36 -11.38
N GLU A 694 -5.28 -7.55 -12.29
CA GLU A 694 -5.12 -7.11 -13.68
C GLU A 694 -4.96 -5.60 -13.77
N TYR A 695 -5.72 -4.85 -12.97
CA TYR A 695 -5.62 -3.39 -12.93
C TYR A 695 -4.30 -2.90 -12.32
N LYS A 696 -3.79 -3.56 -11.28
CA LYS A 696 -2.43 -3.30 -10.75
C LYS A 696 -1.36 -3.51 -11.82
N TYR A 697 -1.52 -4.49 -12.72
CA TYR A 697 -0.62 -4.65 -13.86
C TYR A 697 -0.76 -3.52 -14.90
N MET A 698 -1.96 -2.95 -15.09
CA MET A 698 -2.11 -1.75 -15.93
C MET A 698 -1.37 -0.56 -15.33
N ARG A 699 -1.48 -0.36 -14.01
CA ARG A 699 -0.72 0.65 -13.27
C ARG A 699 0.78 0.50 -13.47
N GLN A 700 1.30 -0.73 -13.36
CA GLN A 700 2.71 -1.03 -13.59
C GLN A 700 3.12 -0.77 -15.05
N LEU A 701 2.31 -1.20 -16.02
CA LEU A 701 2.64 -1.09 -17.45
C LEU A 701 2.73 0.37 -17.92
N PHE A 702 1.77 1.18 -17.52
CA PHE A 702 1.65 2.59 -17.92
C PHE A 702 2.17 3.56 -16.86
N GLN A 703 2.82 3.03 -15.82
CA GLN A 703 3.54 3.81 -14.81
C GLN A 703 2.67 4.89 -14.13
N PHE A 704 1.55 4.47 -13.54
CA PHE A 704 0.65 5.41 -12.83
C PHE A 704 0.18 4.89 -11.45
N ASN A 705 0.38 5.72 -10.44
CA ASN A 705 -0.16 5.59 -9.08
C ASN A 705 -1.51 6.34 -8.95
N GLY A 706 -1.70 7.43 -9.70
CA GLY A 706 -2.93 8.25 -9.68
C GLY A 706 -3.84 8.08 -10.89
N ILE A 707 -5.14 8.34 -10.70
CA ILE A 707 -6.13 8.45 -11.79
C ILE A 707 -6.84 9.82 -11.74
N PRO A 708 -7.34 10.36 -12.87
CA PRO A 708 -7.41 9.74 -14.20
C PRO A 708 -6.05 9.60 -14.88
N HIS A 709 -5.90 8.55 -15.68
CA HIS A 709 -4.73 8.33 -16.53
C HIS A 709 -5.19 7.95 -17.94
N TYR A 710 -4.52 8.46 -18.96
CA TYR A 710 -4.94 8.31 -20.35
C TYR A 710 -3.81 7.77 -21.21
N VAL A 711 -4.16 6.88 -22.14
CA VAL A 711 -3.22 6.27 -23.10
C VAL A 711 -3.84 6.31 -24.48
N VAL A 712 -3.06 6.71 -25.49
CA VAL A 712 -3.48 6.62 -26.89
C VAL A 712 -2.79 5.42 -27.54
N VAL A 713 -3.58 4.48 -28.04
CA VAL A 713 -3.10 3.30 -28.76
C VAL A 713 -3.25 3.55 -30.26
N GLU A 714 -2.20 3.32 -31.03
CA GLU A 714 -2.21 3.39 -32.49
C GLU A 714 -2.78 2.11 -33.11
N LYS A 715 -3.11 2.16 -34.40
CA LYS A 715 -3.77 1.04 -35.11
C LYS A 715 -2.98 -0.27 -35.10
N ASP A 716 -1.66 -0.19 -34.98
CA ASP A 716 -0.73 -1.32 -34.90
C ASP A 716 -0.54 -1.85 -33.47
N GLY A 717 -1.19 -1.23 -32.48
CA GLY A 717 -1.06 -1.57 -31.06
C GLY A 717 0.10 -0.87 -30.34
N SER A 718 0.89 -0.04 -31.02
CA SER A 718 1.89 0.82 -30.37
C SER A 718 1.24 1.94 -29.58
N ILE A 719 1.97 2.51 -28.61
CA ILE A 719 1.47 3.58 -27.74
C ILE A 719 2.01 4.91 -28.21
N SER A 720 1.12 5.89 -28.44
CA SER A 720 1.52 7.24 -28.83
C SER A 720 2.36 7.91 -27.73
N THR A 721 3.35 8.71 -28.14
CA THR A 721 4.13 9.56 -27.23
C THR A 721 3.48 10.94 -27.02
N GLU A 722 2.35 11.22 -27.66
CA GLU A 722 1.60 12.45 -27.45
C GLU A 722 0.81 12.39 -26.14
N GLU A 723 1.02 13.37 -25.26
CA GLU A 723 0.27 13.49 -24.01
C GLU A 723 -1.15 14.02 -24.32
N VAL A 724 -2.12 13.10 -24.40
CA VAL A 724 -3.54 13.41 -24.65
C VAL A 724 -4.36 13.13 -23.40
N GLY A 725 -5.17 14.09 -22.99
CA GLY A 725 -6.15 13.95 -21.92
C GLY A 725 -7.44 14.68 -22.24
N THR A 726 -8.43 14.60 -21.35
CA THR A 726 -9.76 15.16 -21.61
C THR A 726 -9.78 16.65 -21.93
N HIS A 727 -8.77 17.42 -21.49
CA HIS A 727 -8.66 18.86 -21.72
C HIS A 727 -8.16 19.24 -23.13
N ASN A 728 -7.46 18.36 -23.84
CA ASN A 728 -6.93 18.60 -25.20
C ASN A 728 -7.41 17.56 -26.24
N LEU A 729 -8.30 16.64 -25.83
CA LEU A 729 -8.77 15.53 -26.67
C LEU A 729 -9.51 15.99 -27.93
N ALA A 730 -10.32 17.05 -27.85
CA ALA A 730 -11.03 17.57 -29.02
C ALA A 730 -10.05 18.05 -30.10
N ASP A 731 -9.03 18.83 -29.71
CA ASP A 731 -7.99 19.34 -30.63
C ASP A 731 -7.14 18.20 -31.20
N PHE A 732 -6.88 17.16 -30.41
CA PHE A 732 -6.22 15.94 -30.89
C PHE A 732 -7.04 15.25 -31.99
N LEU A 733 -8.33 15.02 -31.74
CA LEU A 733 -9.19 14.31 -32.68
C LEU A 733 -9.39 15.10 -33.99
N ILE A 734 -9.63 16.40 -33.91
CA ILE A 734 -9.74 17.28 -35.09
C ILE A 734 -8.46 17.23 -35.93
N ARG A 735 -7.28 17.32 -35.30
CA ARG A 735 -5.99 17.22 -36.02
C ARG A 735 -5.79 15.85 -36.68
N ARG A 736 -6.29 14.77 -36.05
CA ARG A 736 -6.04 13.39 -36.48
C ARG A 736 -7.03 12.91 -37.54
N PHE A 737 -8.29 13.31 -37.45
CA PHE A 737 -9.39 12.76 -38.25
C PHE A 737 -10.21 13.83 -39.01
N GLY A 738 -10.01 15.11 -38.73
CA GLY A 738 -10.85 16.19 -39.24
C GLY A 738 -12.10 16.43 -38.39
N ASP A 739 -12.99 17.31 -38.88
CA ASP A 739 -14.24 17.68 -38.20
C ASP A 739 -15.33 16.60 -38.26
#